data_AF-A0A7W3YLI2-F1
#
_entry.id   AF-A0A7W3YLI2-F1
#
_cell.length_a   1.000
_cell.length_b   1.000
_cell.length_c   1.000
_cell.angle_alpha   90.00
_cell.angle_beta   90.00
_cell.angle_gamma   90.00
#
_symmetry.space_group_name_H-M   'P 1'
#
loop_
_entity.id
_entity.type
_entity.pdbx_description
1 polymer ?
#
loop_
_entity_poly.entity_id
_entity_poly.type
_entity_poly.pdbx_seq_one_letter_code
_entity_poly.pdbx_strand_id
1 'polypeptide(L)'
;MFLYQQHNRFYRYKILIVSFLLPVALMACYFMYRQMTPFGKSSLLTVDLGQQYVDFFAYLRNTILHHPSSFFYSFSKGLGGEMYGTNAYYLLSPLNLVLLLFPAQHLATGITIVTLIRYGLSGLSFAWLLQKTKLQQGWRILAFSTVYSMNGWMIANQLNMIWQDALILLPLIIWGLLQLIHRQYVGPYIGWLAVMMIDNYYMGWMIAIFTFLFYVWQMSTITTWRQRGTIFLRYIASSLLATGISAVVLLPTFYALMQSKGTYTETKIHNHFEYFVPKILGKLVPGSFSFGQMPSGQPNIYIGMLLMIGACLYFFDNRFSLKQRIIGAIISAFFILSFCYEPLDLLWHAGQFPVWYPYRFSYLFSFWCIYLAAKVIQPDFQIKNRSAFLLTILIIAIYWYVGTLNLSYINRSQRNIGLCFALIAICCLCIPRRNSPRLYDVLLILLAVCDIAMSGYTALNKISYVSQPEFGNYTIALDKSIKKLKEQDDGLYRVAKTFMRTKDDPFQADFNSGDHFGSTLEPPIPAFMGAIGQPDGDGFVTYANGTEVSDALLDYKYTMNTRNTTAGQDLPLSGFRPDWYSYPLIGNTTAVNLRENPYSLPIAFGANAAILNLQRTTMDPLNYQSQIFQTLAGRPTFHSLFAVQNFSSVKFNNVQSAKQITGTIFRKQNLLRPASVQLEFIPPTNDSYYLTLGPNVKEDATITMNNKHFTQYDTFRNTVVINVAHDQKGQKITINLSLKKATLWMQNVSIYQLKQRAFDASLKTLKRSPLKISSYSSNEIKGTVKLHAGQHVLMTTIPAATGWHVKVDGKTVAPRTVLNTFMAIPMNPGKHHVEFYYRPPYLISGLLVTLLSLIITGWWIRKEHQQKSIFNN
;
A
#
# COMPACT_ATOMS: atom_id res chain seq x y z
N MET A 1 27.07 31.06 36.64
CA MET A 1 27.31 30.38 35.34
C MET A 1 26.45 29.13 35.14
N PHE A 2 26.32 28.25 36.14
CA PHE A 2 25.43 27.07 36.11
C PHE A 2 23.94 27.41 35.86
N LEU A 3 23.38 28.36 36.61
CA LEU A 3 21.98 28.82 36.42
C LEU A 3 21.71 29.42 35.03
N TYR A 4 22.69 30.14 34.45
CA TYR A 4 22.58 30.71 33.10
C TYR A 4 22.60 29.63 32.01
N GLN A 5 23.48 28.63 32.14
CA GLN A 5 23.49 27.48 31.24
C GLN A 5 22.21 26.63 31.37
N GLN A 6 21.67 26.48 32.59
CA GLN A 6 20.42 25.76 32.85
C GLN A 6 19.21 26.49 32.26
N HIS A 7 19.12 27.81 32.40
CA HIS A 7 18.06 28.65 31.81
C HIS A 7 18.07 28.59 30.28
N ASN A 8 19.25 28.67 29.66
CA ASN A 8 19.40 28.60 28.20
C ASN A 8 19.06 27.20 27.65
N ARG A 9 19.31 26.15 28.43
CA ARG A 9 18.94 24.78 28.09
C ARG A 9 17.42 24.56 28.18
N PHE A 10 16.79 25.06 29.24
CA PHE A 10 15.33 25.01 29.43
C PHE A 10 14.57 25.77 28.31
N TYR A 11 15.08 26.94 27.92
CA TYR A 11 14.51 27.72 26.82
C TYR A 11 14.54 26.99 25.47
N ARG A 12 15.64 26.29 25.17
CA ARG A 12 15.75 25.47 23.94
C ARG A 12 14.75 24.32 23.93
N TYR A 13 14.57 23.64 25.06
CA TYR A 13 13.58 22.56 25.18
C TYR A 13 12.15 23.06 24.99
N LYS A 14 11.80 24.24 25.50
CA LYS A 14 10.49 24.85 25.26
C LYS A 14 10.19 25.02 23.77
N ILE A 15 11.15 25.55 23.00
CA ILE A 15 10.97 25.72 21.56
C ILE A 15 10.76 24.37 20.87
N LEU A 16 11.51 23.34 21.25
CA LEU A 16 11.34 21.99 20.69
C LEU A 16 9.96 21.40 21.02
N ILE A 17 9.48 21.56 22.25
CA ILE A 17 8.14 21.14 22.66
C ILE A 17 7.07 21.86 21.85
N VAL A 18 7.20 23.18 21.65
CA VAL A 18 6.22 23.94 20.85
C VAL A 18 6.33 23.60 19.36
N SER A 19 7.52 23.30 18.83
CA SER A 19 7.70 22.79 17.46
C SER A 19 7.02 21.44 17.23
N PHE A 20 6.82 20.64 18.27
CA PHE A 20 6.00 19.43 18.24
C PHE A 20 4.51 19.76 18.36
N LEU A 21 4.13 20.53 19.39
CA LEU A 21 2.73 20.77 19.74
C LEU A 21 1.99 21.68 18.75
N LEU A 22 2.67 22.63 18.11
CA LEU A 22 2.01 23.59 17.22
C LEU A 22 1.45 22.93 15.95
N PRO A 23 2.21 22.14 15.18
CA PRO A 23 1.63 21.37 14.06
C PRO A 23 0.54 20.39 14.50
N VAL A 24 0.73 19.73 15.65
CA VAL A 24 -0.27 18.83 16.24
C VAL A 24 -1.57 19.57 16.50
N ALA A 25 -1.51 20.75 17.14
CA ALA A 25 -2.68 21.56 17.45
C ALA A 25 -3.40 22.03 16.18
N LEU A 26 -2.67 22.51 15.17
CA LEU A 26 -3.26 22.97 13.90
C LEU A 26 -4.00 21.83 13.19
N MET A 27 -3.38 20.65 13.08
CA MET A 27 -3.99 19.49 12.45
C MET A 27 -5.11 18.89 13.31
N ALA A 28 -4.98 18.87 14.63
CA ALA A 28 -6.04 18.42 15.54
C ALA A 28 -7.26 19.33 15.44
N CYS A 29 -7.07 20.66 15.38
CA CYS A 29 -8.16 21.61 15.13
C CYS A 29 -8.84 21.36 13.79
N TYR A 30 -8.08 21.06 12.74
CA TYR A 30 -8.64 20.68 11.45
C TYR A 30 -9.46 19.39 11.52
N PHE A 31 -8.92 18.36 12.19
CA PHE A 31 -9.60 17.08 12.38
C PHE A 31 -10.86 17.20 13.26
N MET A 32 -10.84 18.04 14.29
CA MET A 32 -12.03 18.41 15.07
C MET A 32 -13.08 19.10 14.20
N TYR A 33 -12.68 20.08 13.38
CA TYR A 33 -13.57 20.76 12.43
C TYR A 33 -14.23 19.76 11.45
N ARG A 34 -13.46 18.77 10.96
CA ARG A 34 -13.97 17.70 10.09
C ARG A 34 -14.64 16.54 10.82
N GLN A 35 -14.80 16.63 12.15
CA GLN A 35 -15.41 15.59 12.98
C GLN A 35 -14.74 14.21 12.83
N MET A 36 -13.41 14.19 12.65
CA MET A 36 -12.62 12.96 12.57
C MET A 36 -12.55 12.28 13.93
N THR A 37 -12.68 10.96 13.99
CA THR A 37 -12.54 10.19 15.22
C THR A 37 -11.21 10.51 15.93
N PRO A 38 -11.20 10.75 17.26
CA PRO A 38 -12.28 10.54 18.23
C PRO A 38 -13.24 11.73 18.38
N PHE A 39 -13.08 12.82 17.63
CA PHE A 39 -13.85 14.05 17.78
C PHE A 39 -15.24 14.02 17.14
N GLY A 40 -15.54 12.99 16.34
CA GLY A 40 -16.85 12.82 15.70
C GLY A 40 -16.97 11.53 14.89
N LYS A 41 -17.88 11.52 13.91
CA LYS A 41 -18.27 10.30 13.16
C LYS A 41 -17.48 10.10 11.85
N SER A 42 -16.62 11.02 11.45
CA SER A 42 -15.74 10.85 10.27
C SER A 42 -14.45 10.11 10.66
N SER A 43 -13.68 9.64 9.68
CA SER A 43 -12.39 9.00 9.92
C SER A 43 -11.36 9.49 8.90
N LEU A 44 -10.05 9.31 9.17
CA LEU A 44 -9.03 9.57 8.16
C LEU A 44 -8.98 8.51 7.06
N LEU A 45 -9.76 7.43 7.20
CA LEU A 45 -9.77 6.33 6.25
C LEU A 45 -10.33 6.82 4.92
N THR A 46 -9.51 6.74 3.88
CA THR A 46 -9.87 7.01 2.48
C THR A 46 -8.74 6.49 1.60
N VAL A 47 -9.04 6.21 0.32
CA VAL A 47 -8.06 5.64 -0.64
C VAL A 47 -7.32 4.44 0.00
N ASP A 48 -6.00 4.33 -0.15
CA ASP A 48 -5.22 3.19 0.35
C ASP A 48 -5.25 3.07 1.88
N LEU A 49 -5.35 4.20 2.61
CA LEU A 49 -5.46 4.14 4.07
C LEU A 49 -6.70 3.38 4.53
N GLY A 50 -7.83 3.60 3.84
CA GLY A 50 -9.09 2.90 4.13
C GLY A 50 -9.24 1.54 3.45
N GLN A 51 -8.61 1.35 2.29
CA GLN A 51 -8.75 0.15 1.48
C GLN A 51 -7.71 -0.95 1.76
N GLN A 52 -6.58 -0.59 2.38
CA GLN A 52 -5.42 -1.47 2.54
C GLN A 52 -4.70 -1.27 3.89
N TYR A 53 -4.24 -0.05 4.21
CA TYR A 53 -3.31 0.14 5.33
C TYR A 53 -3.94 -0.12 6.69
N VAL A 54 -5.20 0.25 6.90
CA VAL A 54 -5.90 -0.05 8.16
C VAL A 54 -5.94 -1.55 8.43
N ASP A 55 -6.16 -2.36 7.38
CA ASP A 55 -6.17 -3.82 7.46
C ASP A 55 -4.76 -4.36 7.75
N PHE A 56 -3.72 -3.75 7.17
CA PHE A 56 -2.34 -4.11 7.44
C PHE A 56 -1.93 -3.78 8.89
N PHE A 57 -2.45 -2.69 9.46
CA PHE A 57 -2.23 -2.36 10.86
C PHE A 57 -2.97 -3.31 11.81
N ALA A 58 -4.18 -3.75 11.44
CA ALA A 58 -4.87 -4.82 12.16
C ALA A 58 -4.08 -6.13 12.11
N TYR A 59 -3.56 -6.50 10.95
CA TYR A 59 -2.66 -7.65 10.80
C TYR A 59 -1.39 -7.51 11.63
N LEU A 60 -0.74 -6.33 11.66
CA LEU A 60 0.44 -6.09 12.50
C LEU A 60 0.10 -6.32 13.98
N ARG A 61 -1.05 -5.80 14.42
CA ARG A 61 -1.54 -5.99 15.78
C ARG A 61 -1.75 -7.46 16.12
N ASN A 62 -2.43 -8.21 15.24
CA ASN A 62 -2.66 -9.65 15.45
C ASN A 62 -1.35 -10.45 15.41
N THR A 63 -0.43 -10.09 14.51
CA THR A 63 0.89 -10.71 14.40
C THR A 63 1.71 -10.52 15.68
N ILE A 64 1.76 -9.31 16.24
CA ILE A 64 2.55 -9.04 17.45
C ILE A 64 1.90 -9.63 18.70
N LEU A 65 0.57 -9.52 18.84
CA LEU A 65 -0.14 -9.90 20.07
C LEU A 65 -0.52 -11.38 20.14
N HIS A 66 -0.68 -12.05 19.00
CA HIS A 66 -1.28 -13.39 18.93
C HIS A 66 -0.50 -14.36 18.05
N HIS A 67 -0.02 -13.94 16.86
CA HIS A 67 0.55 -14.83 15.84
C HIS A 67 1.93 -14.39 15.35
N PRO A 68 3.00 -14.45 16.16
CA PRO A 68 4.31 -13.92 15.77
C PRO A 68 4.91 -14.62 14.54
N SER A 69 4.56 -15.88 14.28
CA SER A 69 4.94 -16.60 13.06
C SER A 69 4.42 -15.93 11.78
N SER A 70 3.29 -15.23 11.86
CA SER A 70 2.67 -14.56 10.71
C SER A 70 3.59 -13.50 10.10
N PHE A 71 4.55 -12.98 10.87
CA PHE A 71 5.53 -12.00 10.41
C PHE A 71 6.34 -12.48 9.20
N PHE A 72 6.52 -13.80 9.05
CA PHE A 72 7.27 -14.38 7.92
C PHE A 72 6.37 -14.84 6.78
N TYR A 73 5.22 -15.43 7.10
CA TYR A 73 4.28 -15.99 6.11
C TYR A 73 2.86 -15.91 6.66
N SER A 74 1.87 -15.62 5.83
CA SER A 74 0.46 -15.57 6.25
C SER A 74 -0.46 -16.22 5.24
N PHE A 75 -1.38 -17.08 5.72
CA PHE A 75 -2.48 -17.66 4.96
C PHE A 75 -3.66 -16.69 4.76
N SER A 76 -3.59 -15.50 5.35
CA SER A 76 -4.52 -14.39 5.11
C SER A 76 -4.08 -13.49 3.94
N LYS A 77 -2.87 -13.65 3.41
CA LYS A 77 -2.39 -12.96 2.21
C LYS A 77 -2.86 -13.72 0.96
N GLY A 78 -4.14 -13.61 0.62
CA GLY A 78 -4.75 -14.37 -0.47
C GLY A 78 -4.64 -15.87 -0.20
N LEU A 79 -4.25 -16.69 -1.18
CA LEU A 79 -4.10 -18.13 -0.94
C LEU A 79 -2.95 -18.50 0.01
N GLY A 80 -2.13 -17.53 0.40
CA GLY A 80 -0.96 -17.68 1.27
C GLY A 80 0.26 -17.03 0.62
N GLY A 81 1.02 -16.24 1.38
CA GLY A 81 2.19 -15.58 0.82
C GLY A 81 3.20 -15.12 1.86
N GLU A 82 4.39 -14.76 1.37
CA GLU A 82 5.44 -14.22 2.23
C GLU A 82 5.02 -12.85 2.77
N MET A 83 5.38 -12.57 4.02
CA MET A 83 5.03 -11.32 4.69
C MET A 83 6.25 -10.45 4.98
N TYR A 84 7.48 -10.94 4.80
CA TYR A 84 8.66 -10.19 5.19
C TYR A 84 8.87 -8.96 4.28
N GLY A 85 8.74 -9.14 2.96
CA GLY A 85 8.78 -8.04 1.98
C GLY A 85 7.61 -7.09 2.13
N THR A 86 6.39 -7.61 2.36
CA THR A 86 5.21 -6.80 2.67
C THR A 86 5.44 -5.95 3.94
N ASN A 87 5.91 -6.56 5.02
CA ASN A 87 6.18 -5.88 6.28
C ASN A 87 7.24 -4.79 6.12
N ALA A 88 8.33 -5.07 5.41
CA ALA A 88 9.42 -4.13 5.16
C ALA A 88 9.00 -2.87 4.39
N TYR A 89 7.95 -2.95 3.57
CA TYR A 89 7.44 -1.80 2.84
C TYR A 89 6.36 -1.03 3.61
N TYR A 90 5.49 -1.73 4.36
CA TYR A 90 4.28 -1.12 4.95
C TYR A 90 4.33 -0.93 6.47
N LEU A 91 5.03 -1.78 7.22
CA LEU A 91 4.74 -2.00 8.65
C LEU A 91 5.91 -1.80 9.61
N LEU A 92 7.17 -1.78 9.16
CA LEU A 92 8.35 -1.70 10.05
C LEU A 92 8.56 -0.36 10.77
N SER A 93 7.71 0.64 10.52
CA SER A 93 7.76 1.88 11.29
C SER A 93 7.50 1.63 12.78
N PRO A 94 8.40 2.08 13.68
CA PRO A 94 8.23 1.88 15.12
C PRO A 94 7.02 2.65 15.67
N LEU A 95 6.57 3.71 14.99
CA LEU A 95 5.39 4.47 15.40
C LEU A 95 4.09 3.66 15.22
N ASN A 96 4.09 2.63 14.37
CA ASN A 96 2.96 1.74 14.23
C ASN A 96 2.69 0.93 15.51
N LEU A 97 3.67 0.78 16.42
CA LEU A 97 3.47 0.10 17.70
C LEU A 97 2.46 0.82 18.61
N VAL A 98 2.22 2.12 18.40
CA VAL A 98 1.15 2.86 19.10
C VAL A 98 -0.23 2.28 18.78
N LEU A 99 -0.41 1.70 17.59
CA LEU A 99 -1.68 1.10 17.17
C LEU A 99 -2.04 -0.16 17.97
N LEU A 100 -1.06 -0.79 18.64
CA LEU A 100 -1.31 -1.94 19.52
C LEU A 100 -2.23 -1.59 20.71
N LEU A 101 -2.25 -0.31 21.10
CA LEU A 101 -3.10 0.21 22.19
C LEU A 101 -4.58 0.32 21.79
N PHE A 102 -4.91 0.16 20.51
CA PHE A 102 -6.26 0.33 19.99
C PHE A 102 -6.81 -1.03 19.51
N PRO A 103 -8.03 -1.42 19.93
CA PRO A 103 -8.69 -2.60 19.37
C PRO A 103 -9.09 -2.35 17.91
N ALA A 104 -9.35 -3.43 17.15
CA ALA A 104 -9.58 -3.40 15.71
C ALA A 104 -10.65 -2.36 15.27
N GLN A 105 -11.78 -2.28 15.97
CA GLN A 105 -12.86 -1.34 15.65
C GLN A 105 -12.51 0.14 15.87
N HIS A 106 -11.46 0.43 16.66
CA HIS A 106 -10.98 1.77 16.97
C HIS A 106 -9.64 2.11 16.31
N LEU A 107 -9.15 1.27 15.38
CA LEU A 107 -7.89 1.51 14.67
C LEU A 107 -7.87 2.84 13.92
N ALA A 108 -9.01 3.29 13.37
CA ALA A 108 -9.12 4.61 12.76
C ALA A 108 -8.74 5.75 13.73
N THR A 109 -9.07 5.62 15.02
CA THR A 109 -8.68 6.58 16.07
C THR A 109 -7.18 6.53 16.34
N GLY A 110 -6.62 5.31 16.42
CA GLY A 110 -5.18 5.11 16.54
C GLY A 110 -4.41 5.74 15.37
N ILE A 111 -4.89 5.57 14.15
CA ILE A 111 -4.34 6.16 12.92
C ILE A 111 -4.36 7.70 12.99
N THR A 112 -5.46 8.30 13.46
CA THR A 112 -5.53 9.75 13.66
C THR A 112 -4.49 10.24 14.66
N ILE A 113 -4.33 9.54 15.79
CA ILE A 113 -3.34 9.89 16.82
C ILE A 113 -1.90 9.74 16.28
N VAL A 114 -1.58 8.63 15.61
CA VAL A 114 -0.26 8.41 15.01
C VAL A 114 0.05 9.45 13.94
N THR A 115 -0.93 9.82 13.12
CA THR A 115 -0.80 10.89 12.12
C THR A 115 -0.44 12.23 12.78
N LEU A 116 -1.14 12.60 13.87
CA LEU A 116 -0.81 13.80 14.64
C LEU A 116 0.59 13.75 15.24
N ILE A 117 0.98 12.61 15.83
CA ILE A 117 2.34 12.39 16.36
C ILE A 117 3.39 12.59 15.25
N ARG A 118 3.15 12.08 14.04
CA ARG A 118 4.07 12.23 12.89
C ARG A 118 4.22 13.67 12.44
N TYR A 119 3.15 14.47 12.42
CA TYR A 119 3.24 15.92 12.22
C TYR A 119 4.14 16.56 13.29
N GLY A 120 3.87 16.27 14.57
CA GLY A 120 4.66 16.83 15.67
C GLY A 120 6.13 16.43 15.61
N LEU A 121 6.44 15.15 15.40
CA LEU A 121 7.80 14.64 15.32
C LEU A 121 8.57 15.21 14.12
N SER A 122 7.92 15.45 12.99
CA SER A 122 8.53 16.09 11.83
C SER A 122 8.91 17.55 12.12
N GLY A 123 8.03 18.28 12.82
CA GLY A 123 8.34 19.64 13.28
C GLY A 123 9.47 19.66 14.31
N LEU A 124 9.43 18.75 15.28
CA LEU A 124 10.44 18.57 16.31
C LEU A 124 11.83 18.26 15.72
N SER A 125 11.93 17.30 14.79
CA SER A 125 13.20 16.86 14.22
C SER A 125 13.86 17.98 13.41
N PHE A 126 13.08 18.75 12.65
CA PHE A 126 13.60 19.90 11.89
C PHE A 126 14.00 21.06 12.81
N ALA A 127 13.19 21.37 13.82
CA ALA A 127 13.56 22.36 14.84
C ALA A 127 14.85 21.98 15.56
N TRP A 128 15.01 20.70 15.89
CA TRP A 128 16.21 20.14 16.49
C TRP A 128 17.43 20.29 15.58
N LEU A 129 17.30 19.99 14.28
CA LEU A 129 18.35 20.21 13.30
C LEU A 129 18.79 21.68 13.28
N LEU A 130 17.84 22.62 13.22
CA LEU A 130 18.13 24.06 13.21
C LEU A 130 18.85 24.52 14.49
N GLN A 131 18.42 24.05 15.67
CA GLN A 131 19.10 24.38 16.93
C GLN A 131 20.52 23.78 17.00
N LYS A 132 20.70 22.52 16.60
CA LYS A 132 21.98 21.80 16.68
C LYS A 132 23.03 22.35 15.72
N THR A 133 22.61 22.75 14.54
CA THR A 133 23.46 23.41 13.53
C THR A 133 23.66 24.90 13.82
N LYS A 134 22.88 25.46 14.75
CA LYS A 134 22.76 26.89 15.04
C LYS A 134 22.34 27.73 13.83
N LEU A 135 21.70 27.12 12.84
CA LEU A 135 21.17 27.82 11.68
C LEU A 135 20.09 28.82 12.06
N GLN A 136 19.24 28.50 13.04
CA GLN A 136 18.26 29.42 13.59
C GLN A 136 18.21 29.26 15.10
N GLN A 137 17.80 30.31 15.81
CA GLN A 137 17.71 30.34 17.27
C GLN A 137 16.44 31.06 17.71
N GLY A 138 15.98 30.76 18.92
CA GLY A 138 14.79 31.37 19.50
C GLY A 138 13.49 30.94 18.82
N TRP A 139 12.42 31.68 19.10
CA TRP A 139 11.07 31.36 18.65
C TRP A 139 10.88 31.36 17.13
N ARG A 140 11.75 32.06 16.36
CA ARG A 140 11.72 32.05 14.88
C ARG A 140 11.78 30.65 14.28
N ILE A 141 12.37 29.68 15.00
CA ILE A 141 12.43 28.28 14.58
C ILE A 141 11.03 27.73 14.25
N LEU A 142 9.99 28.20 14.97
CA LEU A 142 8.61 27.76 14.75
C LEU A 142 8.11 28.03 13.33
N ALA A 143 8.56 29.11 12.68
CA ALA A 143 8.18 29.42 11.31
C ALA A 143 8.68 28.34 10.32
N PHE A 144 9.91 27.85 10.53
CA PHE A 144 10.51 26.85 9.65
C PHE A 144 10.03 25.43 9.99
N SER A 145 9.98 25.09 11.29
CA SER A 145 9.59 23.75 11.72
C SER A 145 8.12 23.43 11.42
N THR A 146 7.23 24.42 11.58
CA THR A 146 5.79 24.22 11.29
C THR A 146 5.55 24.07 9.80
N VAL A 147 6.20 24.90 8.99
CA VAL A 147 6.14 24.78 7.52
C VAL A 147 6.70 23.45 7.04
N TYR A 148 7.83 22.99 7.60
CA TYR A 148 8.38 21.68 7.25
C TYR A 148 7.42 20.54 7.61
N SER A 149 6.84 20.58 8.83
CA SER A 149 5.87 19.59 9.29
C SER A 149 4.61 19.54 8.43
N MET A 150 4.12 20.69 7.97
CA MET A 150 2.84 20.80 7.25
C MET A 150 2.99 21.12 5.76
N ASN A 151 4.16 20.83 5.16
CA ASN A 151 4.40 21.12 3.75
C ASN A 151 3.39 20.41 2.82
N GLY A 152 3.27 20.88 1.58
CA GLY A 152 2.31 20.37 0.61
C GLY A 152 2.44 18.87 0.33
N TRP A 153 3.64 18.31 0.41
CA TRP A 153 3.84 16.86 0.29
C TRP A 153 3.24 16.10 1.48
N MET A 154 3.48 16.56 2.71
CA MET A 154 2.93 15.92 3.91
C MET A 154 1.40 15.94 3.89
N ILE A 155 0.81 17.06 3.50
CA ILE A 155 -0.65 17.20 3.39
C ILE A 155 -1.23 16.23 2.34
N ALA A 156 -0.63 16.18 1.15
CA ALA A 156 -1.08 15.30 0.07
C ALA A 156 -0.90 13.81 0.40
N ASN A 157 0.23 13.45 1.02
CA ASN A 157 0.60 12.06 1.31
C ASN A 157 0.22 11.60 2.71
N GLN A 158 -0.57 12.35 3.49
CA GLN A 158 -0.97 11.88 4.82
C GLN A 158 -1.82 10.60 4.80
N LEU A 159 -2.47 10.34 3.66
CA LEU A 159 -3.20 9.11 3.40
C LEU A 159 -2.25 7.92 3.10
N ASN A 160 -0.98 8.20 2.83
CA ASN A 160 0.11 7.24 2.74
C ASN A 160 0.99 7.34 3.98
N MET A 161 0.40 7.00 5.12
CA MET A 161 1.02 7.11 6.45
C MET A 161 2.41 6.45 6.51
N ILE A 162 2.62 5.39 5.73
CA ILE A 162 3.85 4.58 5.66
C ILE A 162 5.12 5.35 5.25
N TRP A 163 5.00 6.52 4.60
CA TRP A 163 6.15 7.29 4.14
C TRP A 163 6.49 8.49 5.04
N GLN A 164 5.63 8.84 5.98
CA GLN A 164 5.75 10.07 6.75
C GLN A 164 6.98 10.10 7.67
N ASP A 165 7.46 8.93 8.11
CA ASP A 165 8.65 8.80 8.97
C ASP A 165 9.92 9.32 8.28
N ALA A 166 9.93 9.37 6.94
CA ALA A 166 10.99 10.00 6.16
C ALA A 166 11.20 11.48 6.54
N LEU A 167 10.13 12.22 6.87
CA LEU A 167 10.25 13.62 7.31
C LEU A 167 10.76 13.73 8.75
N ILE A 168 10.57 12.71 9.57
CA ILE A 168 11.10 12.68 10.93
C ILE A 168 12.60 12.38 10.89
N LEU A 169 13.00 11.39 10.09
CA LEU A 169 14.36 10.88 10.02
C LEU A 169 15.30 11.75 9.17
N LEU A 170 14.81 12.37 8.09
CA LEU A 170 15.64 13.18 7.20
C LEU A 170 16.45 14.28 7.93
N PRO A 171 15.88 15.10 8.84
CA PRO A 171 16.67 16.09 9.57
C PRO A 171 17.76 15.47 10.46
N LEU A 172 17.52 14.27 11.01
CA LEU A 172 18.49 13.55 11.83
C LEU A 172 19.63 12.98 10.98
N ILE A 173 19.32 12.44 9.80
CA ILE A 173 20.29 11.95 8.82
C ILE A 173 21.16 13.11 8.32
N ILE A 174 20.57 14.25 7.96
CA ILE A 174 21.31 15.43 7.51
C ILE A 174 22.19 16.00 8.62
N TRP A 175 21.71 16.02 9.87
CA TRP A 175 22.57 16.37 11.00
C TRP A 175 23.76 15.41 11.14
N GLY A 176 23.52 14.09 11.04
CA GLY A 176 24.58 13.08 11.08
C GLY A 176 25.59 13.27 9.96
N LEU A 177 25.13 13.55 8.74
CA LEU A 177 25.96 13.85 7.59
C LEU A 177 26.83 15.10 7.83
N LEU A 178 26.29 16.14 8.44
CA LEU A 178 27.05 17.34 8.83
C LEU A 178 28.10 17.03 9.91
N GLN A 179 27.82 16.13 10.87
CA GLN A 179 28.82 15.68 11.85
C GLN A 179 29.94 14.89 11.17
N LEU A 180 29.61 14.03 10.20
CA LEU A 180 30.59 13.29 9.40
C LEU A 180 31.48 14.26 8.63
N ILE A 181 30.89 15.22 7.92
CA ILE A 181 31.61 16.17 7.07
C ILE A 181 32.51 17.10 7.88
N HIS A 182 31.98 17.74 8.92
CA HIS A 182 32.69 18.82 9.61
C HIS A 182 33.42 18.39 10.89
N ARG A 183 33.05 17.25 11.48
CA ARG A 183 33.62 16.76 12.76
C ARG A 183 34.20 15.36 12.68
N GLN A 184 34.21 14.77 11.49
CA GLN A 184 34.68 13.41 11.23
C GLN A 184 34.06 12.38 12.18
N TYR A 185 32.76 12.53 12.44
CA TYR A 185 32.02 11.67 13.36
C TYR A 185 30.97 10.89 12.59
N VAL A 186 31.20 9.58 12.41
CA VAL A 186 30.41 8.76 11.47
C VAL A 186 29.15 8.15 12.08
N GLY A 187 29.18 7.84 13.38
CA GLY A 187 28.15 7.06 14.06
C GLY A 187 26.72 7.56 13.84
N PRO A 188 26.42 8.87 14.03
CA PRO A 188 25.07 9.38 13.81
C PRO A 188 24.56 9.23 12.37
N TYR A 189 25.42 9.42 11.37
CA TYR A 189 25.01 9.24 9.96
C TYR A 189 24.71 7.78 9.67
N ILE A 190 25.59 6.86 10.10
CA ILE A 190 25.41 5.41 9.94
C ILE A 190 24.10 4.96 10.59
N GLY A 191 23.88 5.35 11.86
CA GLY A 191 22.72 4.92 12.64
C GLY A 191 21.39 5.40 12.05
N TRP A 192 21.25 6.71 11.77
CA TRP A 192 19.97 7.23 11.26
C TRP A 192 19.68 6.80 9.82
N LEU A 193 20.70 6.62 8.98
CA LEU A 193 20.50 6.07 7.63
C LEU A 193 20.08 4.59 7.68
N ALA A 194 20.67 3.81 8.58
CA ALA A 194 20.27 2.41 8.78
C ALA A 194 18.82 2.31 9.29
N VAL A 195 18.44 3.15 10.27
CA VAL A 195 17.05 3.22 10.75
C VAL A 195 16.09 3.54 9.61
N MET A 196 16.41 4.50 8.74
CA MET A 196 15.57 4.84 7.59
C MET A 196 15.44 3.68 6.59
N MET A 197 16.53 2.95 6.31
CA MET A 197 16.49 1.80 5.41
C MET A 197 15.69 0.62 5.97
N ILE A 198 15.69 0.43 7.30
CA ILE A 198 14.88 -0.58 8.00
C ILE A 198 13.40 -0.15 8.06
N ASP A 199 13.15 1.11 8.40
CA ASP A 199 11.81 1.70 8.51
C ASP A 199 11.07 1.66 7.16
N ASN A 200 11.74 2.14 6.11
CA ASN A 200 11.22 2.12 4.75
C ASN A 200 12.36 2.22 3.73
N TYR A 201 12.75 1.08 3.14
CA TYR A 201 13.83 1.02 2.15
C TYR A 201 13.57 1.89 0.90
N TYR A 202 12.29 2.07 0.53
CA TYR A 202 11.90 2.82 -0.65
C TYR A 202 12.12 4.33 -0.47
N MET A 203 11.71 4.89 0.67
CA MET A 203 12.05 6.27 1.03
C MET A 203 13.55 6.42 1.33
N GLY A 204 14.17 5.38 1.90
CA GLY A 204 15.61 5.31 2.14
C GLY A 204 16.45 5.43 0.86
N TRP A 205 16.02 4.84 -0.25
CA TRP A 205 16.65 5.01 -1.57
C TRP A 205 16.69 6.48 -2.01
N MET A 206 15.54 7.17 -1.94
CA MET A 206 15.46 8.60 -2.30
C MET A 206 16.33 9.46 -1.38
N ILE A 207 16.33 9.17 -0.08
CA ILE A 207 17.18 9.87 0.89
C ILE A 207 18.66 9.61 0.61
N ALA A 208 19.06 8.40 0.21
CA ALA A 208 20.44 8.10 -0.13
C ALA A 208 20.94 8.98 -1.28
N ILE A 209 20.15 9.11 -2.36
CA ILE A 209 20.45 10.04 -3.47
C ILE A 209 20.55 11.48 -2.95
N PHE A 210 19.60 11.92 -2.12
CA PHE A 210 19.63 13.28 -1.58
C PHE A 210 20.84 13.54 -0.67
N THR A 211 21.25 12.58 0.15
CA THR A 211 22.44 12.73 1.00
C THR A 211 23.71 12.90 0.17
N PHE A 212 23.79 12.27 -1.01
CA PHE A 212 24.87 12.50 -1.95
C PHE A 212 24.83 13.92 -2.54
N LEU A 213 23.67 14.39 -2.99
CA LEU A 213 23.51 15.77 -3.50
C LEU A 213 23.86 16.81 -2.43
N PHE A 214 23.37 16.61 -1.20
CA PHE A 214 23.65 17.49 -0.06
C PHE A 214 25.14 17.45 0.32
N TYR A 215 25.77 16.28 0.28
CA TYR A 215 27.21 16.12 0.46
C TYR A 215 28.00 16.93 -0.58
N VAL A 216 27.68 16.81 -1.88
CA VAL A 216 28.33 17.56 -2.97
C VAL A 216 28.24 19.07 -2.74
N TRP A 217 27.06 19.56 -2.32
CA TRP A 217 26.89 20.97 -1.97
C TRP A 217 27.75 21.40 -0.79
N GLN A 218 27.84 20.60 0.28
CA GLN A 218 28.68 20.92 1.43
C GLN A 218 30.18 20.89 1.11
N MET A 219 30.62 20.02 0.18
CA MET A 219 32.02 19.97 -0.25
C MET A 219 32.51 21.27 -0.90
N SER A 220 31.60 22.14 -1.36
CA SER A 220 31.96 23.46 -1.87
C SER A 220 32.54 24.39 -0.79
N THR A 221 32.31 24.08 0.50
CA THR A 221 32.81 24.86 1.65
C THR A 221 34.16 24.38 2.17
N ILE A 222 34.57 23.16 1.80
CA ILE A 222 35.86 22.58 2.19
C ILE A 222 36.92 23.01 1.17
N THR A 223 37.98 23.67 1.61
CA THR A 223 39.02 24.23 0.72
C THR A 223 40.04 23.19 0.28
N THR A 224 40.39 22.24 1.15
CA THR A 224 41.53 21.32 0.93
C THR A 224 41.12 20.02 0.23
N TRP A 225 41.77 19.69 -0.90
CA TRP A 225 41.50 18.45 -1.66
C TRP A 225 41.75 17.16 -0.89
N ARG A 226 42.82 17.09 -0.08
CA ARG A 226 43.10 15.93 0.79
C ARG A 226 41.95 15.68 1.77
N GLN A 227 41.44 16.73 2.41
CA GLN A 227 40.29 16.63 3.32
C GLN A 227 39.02 16.17 2.60
N ARG A 228 38.76 16.68 1.38
CA ARG A 228 37.64 16.22 0.55
C ARG A 228 37.73 14.71 0.27
N GLY A 229 38.91 14.21 -0.09
CA GLY A 229 39.14 12.78 -0.32
C GLY A 229 38.88 11.93 0.93
N THR A 230 39.37 12.36 2.09
CA THR A 230 39.10 11.66 3.36
C THR A 230 37.61 11.65 3.71
N ILE A 231 36.92 12.79 3.56
CA ILE A 231 35.47 12.87 3.85
C ILE A 231 34.69 12.01 2.85
N PHE A 232 35.08 11.98 1.58
CA PHE A 232 34.45 11.15 0.56
C PHE A 232 34.53 9.66 0.93
N LEU A 233 35.72 9.16 1.27
CA LEU A 233 35.91 7.76 1.67
C LEU A 233 35.11 7.44 2.93
N ARG A 234 35.11 8.34 3.92
CA ARG A 234 34.32 8.18 5.15
C ARG A 234 32.82 8.15 4.86
N TYR A 235 32.33 9.01 3.96
CA TYR A 235 30.94 9.05 3.53
C TYR A 235 30.53 7.71 2.90
N ILE A 236 31.27 7.26 1.88
CA ILE A 236 30.97 6.01 1.17
C ILE A 236 31.01 4.81 2.12
N ALA A 237 32.07 4.69 2.93
CA ALA A 237 32.17 3.60 3.90
C ALA A 237 31.03 3.64 4.95
N SER A 238 30.62 4.83 5.39
CA SER A 238 29.50 4.97 6.32
C SER A 238 28.17 4.61 5.68
N SER A 239 27.92 5.01 4.43
CA SER A 239 26.71 4.63 3.69
C SER A 239 26.66 3.12 3.48
N LEU A 240 27.78 2.48 3.12
CA LEU A 240 27.85 1.02 2.98
C LEU A 240 27.61 0.28 4.30
N LEU A 241 28.15 0.79 5.42
CA LEU A 241 27.88 0.22 6.74
C LEU A 241 26.41 0.39 7.16
N ALA A 242 25.77 1.52 6.84
CA ALA A 242 24.34 1.71 7.09
C ALA A 242 23.49 0.71 6.30
N THR A 243 23.81 0.50 5.01
CA THR A 243 23.18 -0.52 4.18
C THR A 243 23.44 -1.93 4.73
N GLY A 244 24.68 -2.20 5.16
CA GLY A 244 25.08 -3.47 5.74
C GLY A 244 24.36 -3.78 7.05
N ILE A 245 24.20 -2.80 7.95
CA ILE A 245 23.36 -2.94 9.16
C ILE A 245 21.92 -3.28 8.78
N SER A 246 21.40 -2.68 7.71
CA SER A 246 20.03 -2.90 7.25
C SER A 246 19.84 -4.19 6.46
N ALA A 247 20.91 -4.95 6.17
CA ALA A 247 20.90 -6.13 5.30
C ALA A 247 19.93 -7.24 5.75
N VAL A 248 19.72 -7.40 7.07
CA VAL A 248 18.72 -8.31 7.62
C VAL A 248 17.30 -8.04 7.09
N VAL A 249 16.96 -6.78 6.81
CA VAL A 249 15.69 -6.40 6.16
C VAL A 249 15.85 -6.36 4.64
N LEU A 250 16.91 -5.72 4.15
CA LEU A 250 17.07 -5.42 2.72
C LEU A 250 17.26 -6.67 1.85
N LEU A 251 18.04 -7.68 2.28
CA LEU A 251 18.31 -8.84 1.42
C LEU A 251 17.08 -9.73 1.20
N PRO A 252 16.31 -10.12 2.25
CA PRO A 252 15.08 -10.87 2.01
C PRO A 252 14.04 -10.06 1.24
N THR A 253 13.94 -8.76 1.52
CA THR A 253 13.01 -7.86 0.82
C THR A 253 13.36 -7.72 -0.65
N PHE A 254 14.65 -7.57 -0.98
CA PHE A 254 15.11 -7.53 -2.37
C PHE A 254 14.70 -8.79 -3.13
N TYR A 255 14.86 -9.97 -2.50
CA TYR A 255 14.41 -11.22 -3.10
C TYR A 255 12.89 -11.26 -3.30
N ALA A 256 12.10 -10.89 -2.28
CA ALA A 256 10.63 -10.85 -2.37
C ALA A 256 10.15 -9.90 -3.47
N LEU A 257 10.80 -8.74 -3.63
CA LEU A 257 10.48 -7.78 -4.69
C LEU A 257 10.80 -8.33 -6.08
N MET A 258 11.91 -9.06 -6.26
CA MET A 258 12.23 -9.69 -7.54
C MET A 258 11.17 -10.73 -7.96
N GLN A 259 10.52 -11.40 -7.00
CA GLN A 259 9.43 -12.34 -7.28
C GLN A 259 8.06 -11.68 -7.48
N SER A 260 7.92 -10.41 -7.11
CA SER A 260 6.68 -9.65 -7.20
C SER A 260 6.83 -8.43 -8.13
N LYS A 261 7.10 -7.24 -7.59
CA LYS A 261 7.18 -5.99 -8.38
C LYS A 261 8.24 -6.00 -9.48
N GLY A 262 9.35 -6.70 -9.27
CA GLY A 262 10.47 -6.79 -10.22
C GLY A 262 10.10 -7.45 -11.56
N THR A 263 8.99 -8.21 -11.61
CA THR A 263 8.50 -8.76 -12.88
C THR A 263 7.82 -7.70 -13.77
N TYR A 264 7.49 -6.54 -13.20
CA TYR A 264 6.80 -5.42 -13.87
C TYR A 264 7.69 -4.18 -13.98
N THR A 265 9.01 -4.30 -13.81
CA THR A 265 9.93 -3.17 -13.96
C THR A 265 9.91 -2.65 -15.40
N GLU A 266 9.98 -1.33 -15.56
CA GLU A 266 9.98 -0.71 -16.89
C GLU A 266 11.21 -1.14 -17.68
N THR A 267 10.98 -1.77 -18.83
CA THR A 267 12.04 -2.28 -19.70
C THR A 267 12.43 -1.27 -20.78
N LYS A 268 11.63 -0.21 -20.97
CA LYS A 268 11.85 0.86 -21.93
C LYS A 268 11.74 2.19 -21.21
N ILE A 269 12.83 2.95 -21.23
CA ILE A 269 12.88 4.32 -20.70
C ILE A 269 12.61 5.26 -21.87
N HIS A 270 11.55 6.07 -21.80
CA HIS A 270 11.27 7.08 -22.81
C HIS A 270 11.97 8.39 -22.49
N ASN A 271 12.57 8.99 -23.52
CA ASN A 271 13.24 10.28 -23.41
C ASN A 271 12.23 11.42 -23.66
N HIS A 272 11.31 11.68 -22.72
CA HIS A 272 10.29 12.71 -22.88
C HIS A 272 9.91 13.43 -21.58
N PHE A 273 9.19 14.54 -21.73
CA PHE A 273 8.58 15.24 -20.59
C PHE A 273 7.17 14.71 -20.32
N GLU A 274 6.91 14.31 -19.07
CA GLU A 274 5.66 13.65 -18.66
C GLU A 274 4.43 14.57 -18.73
N TYR A 275 4.66 15.89 -18.63
CA TYR A 275 3.61 16.90 -18.76
C TYR A 275 4.18 18.27 -19.15
N PHE A 276 3.29 19.20 -19.49
CA PHE A 276 3.65 20.59 -19.78
C PHE A 276 4.30 21.28 -18.56
N VAL A 277 5.63 21.43 -18.60
CA VAL A 277 6.48 21.87 -17.47
C VAL A 277 5.96 23.10 -16.71
N PRO A 278 5.43 24.16 -17.35
CA PRO A 278 4.92 25.32 -16.62
C PRO A 278 3.77 25.04 -15.64
N LYS A 279 3.12 23.87 -15.72
CA LYS A 279 2.13 23.42 -14.71
C LYS A 279 2.72 23.31 -13.30
N ILE A 280 4.04 23.14 -13.14
CA ILE A 280 4.71 23.14 -11.83
C ILE A 280 4.46 24.45 -11.08
N LEU A 281 4.34 25.58 -11.78
CA LEU A 281 4.09 26.89 -11.16
C LEU A 281 2.77 26.92 -10.37
N GLY A 282 1.77 26.12 -10.78
CA GLY A 282 0.52 25.96 -10.03
C GLY A 282 0.73 25.36 -8.64
N LYS A 283 1.82 24.63 -8.42
CA LYS A 283 2.17 24.04 -7.11
C LYS A 283 2.83 25.04 -6.14
N LEU A 284 3.00 26.28 -6.57
CA LEU A 284 3.36 27.43 -5.71
C LEU A 284 2.13 28.14 -5.13
N VAL A 285 0.92 27.64 -5.38
CA VAL A 285 -0.33 28.18 -4.84
C VAL A 285 -0.76 27.37 -3.60
N PRO A 286 -1.14 28.00 -2.47
CA PRO A 286 -1.55 27.27 -1.26
C PRO A 286 -2.73 26.35 -1.54
N GLY A 287 -2.70 25.10 -1.12
CA GLY A 287 -3.80 24.13 -1.29
C GLY A 287 -3.92 23.51 -2.70
N SER A 288 -2.84 23.50 -3.48
CA SER A 288 -2.78 23.01 -4.88
C SER A 288 -2.80 21.48 -5.01
N PHE A 289 -3.72 20.82 -4.32
CA PHE A 289 -3.93 19.36 -4.34
C PHE A 289 -5.43 19.04 -4.29
N SER A 290 -5.86 17.97 -4.95
CA SER A 290 -7.24 17.47 -4.96
C SER A 290 -7.26 15.98 -5.27
N PHE A 291 -8.40 15.32 -5.10
CA PHE A 291 -8.55 13.89 -5.40
C PHE A 291 -8.12 13.51 -6.83
N GLY A 292 -8.47 14.32 -7.84
CA GLY A 292 -8.09 14.09 -9.23
C GLY A 292 -6.59 14.23 -9.54
N GLN A 293 -5.80 14.74 -8.60
CA GLN A 293 -4.34 14.82 -8.73
C GLN A 293 -3.63 13.56 -8.20
N MET A 294 -4.33 12.62 -7.56
CA MET A 294 -3.69 11.41 -7.04
C MET A 294 -3.15 10.52 -8.17
N PRO A 295 -3.85 10.24 -9.28
CA PRO A 295 -3.35 9.33 -10.30
C PRO A 295 -2.24 9.92 -11.19
N SER A 296 -2.33 11.22 -11.53
CA SER A 296 -1.47 11.86 -12.55
C SER A 296 -1.17 13.34 -12.26
N GLY A 297 -1.04 13.69 -10.98
CA GLY A 297 -0.78 15.07 -10.54
C GLY A 297 0.65 15.54 -10.72
N GLN A 298 0.88 16.84 -10.52
CA GLN A 298 2.21 17.46 -10.47
C GLN A 298 2.82 17.34 -9.05
N PRO A 299 4.15 17.53 -8.86
CA PRO A 299 4.80 17.36 -7.56
C PRO A 299 4.25 18.31 -6.49
N ASN A 300 4.05 17.80 -5.27
CA ASN A 300 3.48 18.59 -4.16
C ASN A 300 4.59 19.33 -3.38
N ILE A 301 4.97 20.52 -3.84
CA ILE A 301 6.18 21.26 -3.37
C ILE A 301 5.89 22.50 -2.53
N TYR A 302 4.63 22.78 -2.19
CA TYR A 302 4.26 24.01 -1.50
C TYR A 302 4.83 24.07 -0.07
N ILE A 303 5.60 25.12 0.25
CA ILE A 303 6.23 25.35 1.57
C ILE A 303 5.92 26.74 2.13
N GLY A 304 4.80 27.34 1.73
CA GLY A 304 4.50 28.73 2.07
C GLY A 304 5.38 29.73 1.30
N MET A 305 4.81 30.89 0.98
CA MET A 305 5.48 31.85 0.09
C MET A 305 6.66 32.54 0.76
N LEU A 306 6.62 32.76 2.08
CA LEU A 306 7.75 33.33 2.82
C LEU A 306 9.02 32.49 2.67
N LEU A 307 8.92 31.17 2.87
CA LEU A 307 10.09 30.30 2.79
C LEU A 307 10.47 30.00 1.34
N MET A 308 9.51 29.95 0.42
CA MET A 308 9.81 29.85 -1.01
C MET A 308 10.62 31.07 -1.51
N ILE A 309 10.21 32.28 -1.15
CA ILE A 309 10.95 33.51 -1.46
C ILE A 309 12.34 33.48 -0.83
N GLY A 310 12.45 33.06 0.45
CA GLY A 310 13.73 32.91 1.13
C GLY A 310 14.68 31.93 0.43
N ALA A 311 14.16 30.81 -0.08
CA ALA A 311 14.92 29.84 -0.85
C ALA A 311 15.43 30.44 -2.16
N CYS A 312 14.60 31.21 -2.89
CA CYS A 312 15.03 31.89 -4.11
C CYS A 312 16.10 32.97 -3.84
N LEU A 313 15.96 33.71 -2.74
CA LEU A 313 16.93 34.75 -2.35
C LEU A 313 18.33 34.19 -2.06
N TYR A 314 18.45 32.91 -1.72
CA TYR A 314 19.73 32.25 -1.49
C TYR A 314 20.71 32.39 -2.65
N PHE A 315 20.21 32.29 -3.88
CA PHE A 315 21.06 32.34 -5.08
C PHE A 315 21.62 33.73 -5.37
N PHE A 316 21.11 34.77 -4.70
CA PHE A 316 21.53 36.17 -4.87
C PHE A 316 22.21 36.73 -3.62
N ASP A 317 22.34 35.94 -2.56
CA ASP A 317 22.91 36.38 -1.29
C ASP A 317 24.44 36.26 -1.30
N ASN A 318 25.13 37.40 -1.23
CA ASN A 318 26.59 37.47 -1.30
C ASN A 318 27.29 36.99 -0.02
N ARG A 319 26.55 36.66 1.05
CA ARG A 319 27.11 35.98 2.23
C ARG A 319 27.59 34.55 1.92
N PHE A 320 27.13 33.97 0.82
CA PHE A 320 27.56 32.66 0.35
C PHE A 320 28.47 32.77 -0.88
N SER A 321 29.48 31.91 -0.96
CA SER A 321 30.40 31.92 -2.10
C SER A 321 29.68 31.59 -3.40
N LEU A 322 30.15 32.17 -4.51
CA LEU A 322 29.58 31.94 -5.84
C LEU A 322 29.52 30.44 -6.18
N LYS A 323 30.60 29.70 -5.87
CA LYS A 323 30.66 28.25 -6.06
C LYS A 323 29.52 27.52 -5.33
N GLN A 324 29.26 27.88 -4.06
CA GLN A 324 28.21 27.25 -3.28
C GLN A 324 26.81 27.55 -3.84
N ARG A 325 26.60 28.78 -4.33
CA ARG A 325 25.34 29.19 -4.97
C ARG A 325 25.11 28.48 -6.30
N ILE A 326 26.13 28.36 -7.14
CA ILE A 326 26.03 27.65 -8.43
C ILE A 326 25.71 26.17 -8.21
N ILE A 327 26.43 25.49 -7.32
CA ILE A 327 26.15 24.07 -7.03
C ILE A 327 24.73 23.92 -6.47
N GLY A 328 24.30 24.82 -5.58
CA GLY A 328 22.92 24.82 -5.09
C GLY A 328 21.88 25.04 -6.20
N ALA A 329 22.19 25.89 -7.19
CA ALA A 329 21.30 26.14 -8.33
C ALA A 329 21.22 24.91 -9.24
N ILE A 330 22.34 24.22 -9.48
CA ILE A 330 22.38 22.96 -10.24
C ILE A 330 21.54 21.88 -9.56
N ILE A 331 21.66 21.72 -8.24
CA ILE A 331 20.83 20.76 -7.47
C ILE A 331 19.35 21.12 -7.54
N SER A 332 19.02 22.42 -7.45
CA SER A 332 17.63 22.88 -7.55
C SER A 332 17.05 22.64 -8.96
N ALA A 333 17.87 22.86 -10.00
CA ALA A 333 17.51 22.54 -11.38
C ALA A 333 17.35 21.02 -11.59
N PHE A 334 18.22 20.20 -11.00
CA PHE A 334 18.09 18.74 -11.02
C PHE A 334 16.75 18.26 -10.44
N PHE A 335 16.30 18.83 -9.32
CA PHE A 335 14.97 18.54 -8.78
C PHE A 335 13.85 18.95 -9.73
N ILE A 336 13.91 20.18 -10.27
CA ILE A 336 12.87 20.69 -11.19
C ILE A 336 12.79 19.81 -12.45
N LEU A 337 13.93 19.43 -13.02
CA LEU A 337 14.00 18.50 -14.15
C LEU A 337 13.47 17.12 -13.76
N SER A 338 13.81 16.61 -12.56
CA SER A 338 13.30 15.31 -12.08
C SER A 338 11.79 15.27 -11.95
N PHE A 339 11.12 16.41 -11.78
CA PHE A 339 9.66 16.47 -11.67
C PHE A 339 8.91 16.40 -12.99
N CYS A 340 9.60 16.47 -14.12
CA CYS A 340 8.93 16.49 -15.42
C CYS A 340 9.63 15.64 -16.47
N TYR A 341 10.86 15.19 -16.24
CA TYR A 341 11.64 14.39 -17.17
C TYR A 341 11.71 12.93 -16.70
N GLU A 342 11.07 12.06 -17.45
CA GLU A 342 10.81 10.65 -17.08
C GLU A 342 12.06 9.89 -16.62
N PRO A 343 13.23 9.93 -17.31
CA PRO A 343 14.39 9.16 -16.89
C PRO A 343 14.87 9.52 -15.48
N LEU A 344 14.69 10.77 -15.07
CA LEU A 344 15.01 11.22 -13.73
C LEU A 344 13.93 10.86 -12.73
N ASP A 345 12.64 10.90 -13.08
CA ASP A 345 11.57 10.40 -12.20
C ASP A 345 11.76 8.90 -11.89
N LEU A 346 12.05 8.10 -12.91
CA LEU A 346 12.37 6.67 -12.76
C LEU A 346 13.58 6.42 -11.86
N LEU A 347 14.62 7.26 -11.92
CA LEU A 347 15.77 7.16 -11.03
C LEU A 347 15.36 7.25 -9.55
N TRP A 348 14.49 8.21 -9.22
CA TRP A 348 13.99 8.36 -7.84
C TRP A 348 13.11 7.18 -7.40
N HIS A 349 12.48 6.48 -8.33
CA HIS A 349 11.60 5.36 -8.06
C HIS A 349 12.24 3.99 -8.35
N ALA A 350 13.58 3.94 -8.46
CA ALA A 350 14.35 2.72 -8.68
C ALA A 350 13.92 1.91 -9.92
N GLY A 351 13.58 2.61 -11.01
CA GLY A 351 13.24 1.99 -12.30
C GLY A 351 11.79 1.57 -12.47
N GLN A 352 10.89 1.96 -11.56
CA GLN A 352 9.46 1.67 -11.68
C GLN A 352 8.62 2.91 -11.37
N PHE A 353 7.75 3.31 -12.30
CA PHE A 353 6.87 4.44 -12.04
C PHE A 353 5.92 4.18 -10.86
N PRO A 354 5.65 5.22 -10.04
CA PRO A 354 4.67 5.12 -8.98
C PRO A 354 3.26 4.99 -9.58
N VAL A 355 2.54 3.95 -9.19
CA VAL A 355 1.08 3.92 -9.36
C VAL A 355 0.48 4.84 -8.30
N TRP A 356 -0.11 5.94 -8.75
CA TRP A 356 -0.66 7.01 -7.91
C TRP A 356 0.40 7.72 -7.04
N TYR A 357 0.13 8.99 -6.73
CA TYR A 357 1.02 9.91 -6.05
C TYR A 357 2.39 10.01 -6.75
N PRO A 358 2.46 10.57 -7.97
CA PRO A 358 3.72 10.74 -8.67
C PRO A 358 4.67 11.70 -7.94
N TYR A 359 5.96 11.62 -8.27
CA TYR A 359 7.02 12.46 -7.70
C TYR A 359 7.10 12.37 -6.16
N ARG A 360 7.08 11.14 -5.62
CA ARG A 360 7.08 10.89 -4.17
C ARG A 360 8.30 11.47 -3.45
N PHE A 361 9.39 11.72 -4.17
CA PHE A 361 10.61 12.37 -3.66
C PHE A 361 10.48 13.90 -3.45
N SER A 362 9.35 14.53 -3.82
CA SER A 362 9.21 16.00 -3.76
C SER A 362 9.33 16.62 -2.36
N TYR A 363 9.16 15.85 -1.28
CA TYR A 363 9.48 16.31 0.09
C TYR A 363 10.96 16.65 0.29
N LEU A 364 11.88 16.04 -0.47
CA LEU A 364 13.31 16.34 -0.42
C LEU A 364 13.59 17.72 -1.00
N PHE A 365 12.88 18.10 -2.05
CA PHE A 365 12.90 19.47 -2.58
C PHE A 365 12.31 20.46 -1.57
N SER A 366 11.19 20.12 -0.91
CA SER A 366 10.64 20.95 0.16
C SER A 366 11.63 21.14 1.31
N PHE A 367 12.29 20.07 1.79
CA PHE A 367 13.36 20.15 2.80
C PHE A 367 14.50 21.05 2.33
N TRP A 368 14.98 20.84 1.11
CA TRP A 368 16.07 21.60 0.50
C TRP A 368 15.76 23.10 0.48
N CYS A 369 14.60 23.50 -0.03
CA CYS A 369 14.17 24.90 -0.08
C CYS A 369 14.02 25.50 1.32
N ILE A 370 13.40 24.79 2.27
CA ILE A 370 13.26 25.28 3.66
C ILE A 370 14.63 25.44 4.32
N TYR A 371 15.57 24.53 4.06
CA TYR A 371 16.94 24.61 4.59
C TYR A 371 17.71 25.81 4.00
N LEU A 372 17.59 26.08 2.69
CA LEU A 372 18.15 27.27 2.06
C LEU A 372 17.52 28.55 2.62
N ALA A 373 16.19 28.58 2.77
CA ALA A 373 15.49 29.71 3.37
C ALA A 373 15.95 29.97 4.81
N ALA A 374 16.17 28.92 5.60
CA ALA A 374 16.71 29.03 6.95
C ALA A 374 18.13 29.60 6.97
N LYS A 375 18.97 29.32 5.94
CA LYS A 375 20.29 29.95 5.80
C LYS A 375 20.20 31.44 5.44
N VAL A 376 19.20 31.84 4.66
CA VAL A 376 19.06 33.23 4.21
C VAL A 376 18.39 34.11 5.25
N ILE A 377 17.25 33.68 5.83
CA ILE A 377 16.40 34.51 6.69
C ILE A 377 16.96 34.53 8.14
N GLN A 378 18.23 34.89 8.27
CA GLN A 378 18.94 35.13 9.53
C GLN A 378 18.47 36.43 10.20
N PRO A 379 18.72 36.63 11.50
CA PRO A 379 18.28 37.85 12.21
C PRO A 379 18.83 39.17 11.64
N ASP A 380 19.97 39.14 10.98
CA ASP A 380 20.64 40.27 10.32
C ASP A 380 20.19 40.48 8.87
N PHE A 381 19.41 39.56 8.30
CA PHE A 381 19.00 39.63 6.90
C PHE A 381 18.04 40.79 6.65
N GLN A 382 18.31 41.55 5.59
CA GLN A 382 17.40 42.55 5.04
C GLN A 382 17.41 42.46 3.52
N ILE A 383 16.22 42.42 2.93
CA ILE A 383 16.07 42.42 1.48
C ILE A 383 16.38 43.82 0.93
N LYS A 384 17.10 43.87 -0.21
CA LYS A 384 17.34 45.13 -0.92
C LYS A 384 16.06 45.57 -1.65
N ASN A 385 15.74 46.86 -1.64
CA ASN A 385 14.54 47.40 -2.31
C ASN A 385 14.42 46.98 -3.79
N ARG A 386 15.54 46.96 -4.52
CA ARG A 386 15.57 46.47 -5.92
C ARG A 386 15.17 45.00 -6.03
N SER A 387 15.69 44.15 -5.14
CA SER A 387 15.33 42.72 -5.10
C SER A 387 13.87 42.51 -4.72
N ALA A 388 13.35 43.28 -3.76
CA ALA A 388 11.95 43.26 -3.38
C ALA A 388 11.04 43.65 -4.55
N PHE A 389 11.36 44.74 -5.26
CA PHE A 389 10.60 45.20 -6.42
C PHE A 389 10.57 44.16 -7.55
N LEU A 390 11.73 43.60 -7.93
CA LEU A 390 11.82 42.56 -8.96
C LEU A 390 11.06 41.29 -8.57
N LEU A 391 11.13 40.87 -7.30
CA LEU A 391 10.37 39.73 -6.80
C LEU A 391 8.87 39.98 -6.83
N THR A 392 8.40 41.19 -6.49
CA THR A 392 6.98 41.55 -6.59
C THR A 392 6.48 41.41 -8.02
N ILE A 393 7.20 41.96 -9.01
CA ILE A 393 6.83 41.84 -10.42
C ILE A 393 6.82 40.37 -10.85
N LEU A 394 7.86 39.62 -10.52
CA LEU A 394 7.98 38.21 -10.89
C LEU A 394 6.84 37.37 -10.30
N ILE A 395 6.49 37.57 -9.02
CA ILE A 395 5.41 36.84 -8.36
C ILE A 395 4.05 37.19 -8.97
N ILE A 396 3.78 38.46 -9.24
CA ILE A 396 2.53 38.88 -9.90
C ILE A 396 2.44 38.22 -11.28
N ALA A 397 3.54 38.22 -12.06
CA ALA A 397 3.59 37.58 -13.36
C ALA A 397 3.36 36.06 -13.28
N ILE A 398 4.00 35.36 -12.32
CA ILE A 398 3.80 33.93 -12.09
C ILE A 398 2.34 33.64 -11.75
N TYR A 399 1.74 34.37 -10.79
CA TYR A 399 0.36 34.15 -10.38
C TYR A 399 -0.64 34.49 -11.49
N TRP A 400 -0.37 35.51 -12.30
CA TRP A 400 -1.15 35.81 -13.50
C TRP A 400 -1.08 34.66 -14.51
N TYR A 401 0.13 34.19 -14.83
CA TYR A 401 0.34 33.09 -15.77
C TYR A 401 -0.26 31.77 -15.29
N VAL A 402 -0.15 31.44 -13.99
CA VAL A 402 -0.84 30.27 -13.41
C VAL A 402 -2.35 30.36 -13.63
N GLY A 403 -2.91 31.57 -13.68
CA GLY A 403 -4.31 31.79 -14.00
C GLY A 403 -4.71 31.47 -15.43
N THR A 404 -3.78 31.48 -16.39
CA THR A 404 -4.06 31.13 -17.80
C THR A 404 -3.98 29.63 -18.05
N LEU A 405 -3.34 28.86 -17.15
CA LEU A 405 -3.17 27.41 -17.28
C LEU A 405 -4.44 26.58 -17.02
N ASN A 406 -5.52 27.18 -16.50
CA ASN A 406 -6.82 26.54 -16.24
C ASN A 406 -6.71 25.19 -15.48
N LEU A 407 -5.97 25.18 -14.36
CA LEU A 407 -5.73 23.98 -13.56
C LEU A 407 -6.94 23.62 -12.69
N SER A 408 -7.52 22.44 -12.89
CA SER A 408 -8.75 21.99 -12.21
C SER A 408 -8.67 21.91 -10.68
N TYR A 409 -7.46 21.80 -10.12
CA TYR A 409 -7.22 21.70 -8.69
C TYR A 409 -6.97 23.07 -8.01
N ILE A 410 -7.00 24.17 -8.75
CA ILE A 410 -6.80 25.55 -8.25
C ILE A 410 -7.98 26.41 -8.64
N ASN A 411 -8.54 27.17 -7.69
CA ASN A 411 -9.57 28.16 -7.98
C ASN A 411 -9.05 29.61 -7.88
N ARG A 412 -9.84 30.58 -8.36
CA ARG A 412 -9.46 32.01 -8.40
C ARG A 412 -9.18 32.57 -7.00
N SER A 413 -10.01 32.25 -6.01
CA SER A 413 -9.86 32.72 -4.63
C SER A 413 -8.56 32.22 -4.01
N GLN A 414 -8.27 30.93 -4.16
CA GLN A 414 -7.05 30.28 -3.69
C GLN A 414 -5.79 30.93 -4.29
N ARG A 415 -5.81 31.23 -5.59
CA ARG A 415 -4.73 31.95 -6.27
C ARG A 415 -4.55 33.37 -5.73
N ASN A 416 -5.64 34.11 -5.54
CA ASN A 416 -5.57 35.47 -4.98
C ASN A 416 -5.04 35.47 -3.54
N ILE A 417 -5.48 34.51 -2.72
CA ILE A 417 -4.99 34.33 -1.34
C ILE A 417 -3.48 34.04 -1.34
N GLY A 418 -3.01 33.15 -2.21
CA GLY A 418 -1.58 32.88 -2.36
C GLY A 418 -0.77 34.11 -2.77
N LEU A 419 -1.30 34.92 -3.71
CA LEU A 419 -0.68 36.18 -4.10
C LEU A 419 -0.60 37.15 -2.91
N CYS A 420 -1.67 37.28 -2.13
CA CYS A 420 -1.68 38.10 -0.91
C CYS A 420 -0.61 37.64 0.09
N PHE A 421 -0.51 36.34 0.38
CA PHE A 421 0.54 35.82 1.26
C PHE A 421 1.95 36.11 0.73
N ALA A 422 2.15 35.99 -0.59
CA ALA A 422 3.43 36.30 -1.21
C ALA A 422 3.80 37.80 -1.09
N LEU A 423 2.85 38.70 -1.34
CA LEU A 423 3.05 40.14 -1.21
C LEU A 423 3.31 40.55 0.25
N ILE A 424 2.53 40.01 1.20
CA ILE A 424 2.74 40.23 2.63
C ILE A 424 4.13 39.70 3.05
N ALA A 425 4.57 38.56 2.51
CA ALA A 425 5.91 38.04 2.79
C ALA A 425 7.02 38.98 2.33
N ILE A 426 6.90 39.57 1.13
CA ILE A 426 7.86 40.58 0.64
C ILE A 426 7.84 41.79 1.57
N CYS A 427 6.65 42.32 1.90
CA CYS A 427 6.50 43.44 2.82
C CYS A 427 7.16 43.14 4.19
N CYS A 428 6.92 41.97 4.76
CA CYS A 428 7.53 41.53 6.01
C CYS A 428 9.06 41.46 5.91
N LEU A 429 9.62 40.96 4.80
CA LEU A 429 11.07 40.88 4.60
C LEU A 429 11.73 42.26 4.43
N CYS A 430 10.99 43.28 3.99
CA CYS A 430 11.45 44.68 3.92
C CYS A 430 11.53 45.36 5.29
N ILE A 431 10.82 44.86 6.32
CA ILE A 431 10.83 45.46 7.65
C ILE A 431 12.18 45.17 8.33
N PRO A 432 12.94 46.19 8.77
CA PRO A 432 14.21 45.96 9.44
C PRO A 432 13.98 45.41 10.85
N ARG A 433 14.45 44.18 11.11
CA ARG A 433 14.33 43.52 12.42
C ARG A 433 14.90 44.34 13.58
N ARG A 434 15.91 45.17 13.33
CA ARG A 434 16.62 45.96 14.37
C ARG A 434 15.69 46.89 15.16
N ASN A 435 14.60 47.36 14.56
CA ASN A 435 13.69 48.31 15.20
C ASN A 435 12.82 47.63 16.26
N SER A 436 12.27 46.46 15.95
CA SER A 436 11.36 45.70 16.85
C SER A 436 11.56 44.19 16.68
N PRO A 437 12.63 43.60 17.23
CA PRO A 437 13.03 42.23 16.93
C PRO A 437 12.00 41.18 17.37
N ARG A 438 11.35 41.38 18.52
CA ARG A 438 10.30 40.46 19.01
C ARG A 438 9.05 40.49 18.11
N LEU A 439 8.59 41.69 17.75
CA LEU A 439 7.43 41.85 16.86
C LEU A 439 7.70 41.27 15.47
N TYR A 440 8.90 41.52 14.92
CA TYR A 440 9.31 40.93 13.64
C TYR A 440 9.28 39.41 13.68
N ASP A 441 9.85 38.80 14.73
CA ASP A 441 9.89 37.35 14.88
C ASP A 441 8.47 36.76 15.01
N VAL A 442 7.57 37.45 15.72
CA VAL A 442 6.14 37.07 15.83
C VAL A 442 5.43 37.17 14.48
N LEU A 443 5.61 38.27 13.73
CA LEU A 443 5.00 38.44 12.40
C LEU A 443 5.47 37.35 11.42
N LEU A 444 6.76 37.00 11.47
CA LEU A 444 7.32 35.95 10.63
C LEU A 444 6.69 34.59 10.95
N ILE A 445 6.55 34.26 12.23
CA ILE A 445 5.89 33.03 12.69
C ILE A 445 4.41 33.02 12.27
N LEU A 446 3.67 34.09 12.57
CA LEU A 446 2.24 34.20 12.22
C LEU A 446 2.04 34.05 10.72
N LEU A 447 2.83 34.73 9.89
CA LEU A 447 2.73 34.65 8.45
C LEU A 447 2.98 33.21 7.95
N ALA A 448 4.09 32.59 8.38
CA ALA A 448 4.44 31.24 7.96
C ALA A 448 3.40 30.20 8.39
N VAL A 449 2.89 30.31 9.62
CA VAL A 449 1.92 29.39 10.19
C VAL A 449 0.54 29.56 9.56
N CYS A 450 0.05 30.79 9.41
CA CYS A 450 -1.23 31.06 8.75
C CYS A 450 -1.23 30.60 7.30
N ASP A 451 -0.14 30.85 6.55
CA ASP A 451 -0.02 30.45 5.15
C ASP A 451 -0.08 28.92 5.00
N ILE A 452 0.73 28.19 5.77
CA ILE A 452 0.76 26.73 5.66
C ILE A 452 -0.50 26.06 6.22
N ALA A 453 -1.09 26.59 7.30
CA ALA A 453 -2.36 26.10 7.83
C ALA A 453 -3.50 26.31 6.84
N MET A 454 -3.56 27.48 6.17
CA MET A 454 -4.55 27.76 5.13
C MET A 454 -4.38 26.84 3.92
N SER A 455 -3.13 26.55 3.52
CA SER A 455 -2.82 25.58 2.47
C SER A 455 -3.33 24.17 2.83
N GLY A 456 -3.06 23.70 4.05
CA GLY A 456 -3.56 22.42 4.56
C GLY A 456 -5.09 22.33 4.57
N TYR A 457 -5.75 23.34 5.14
CA TYR A 457 -7.22 23.45 5.16
C TYR A 457 -7.82 23.38 3.74
N THR A 458 -7.26 24.15 2.80
CA THR A 458 -7.76 24.24 1.43
C THR A 458 -7.59 22.93 0.66
N ALA A 459 -6.46 22.23 0.83
CA ALA A 459 -6.21 20.96 0.17
C ALA A 459 -7.14 19.86 0.71
N LEU A 460 -7.25 19.73 2.03
CA LEU A 460 -7.96 18.61 2.65
C LEU A 460 -9.48 18.70 2.57
N ASN A 461 -10.02 19.90 2.39
CA ASN A 461 -11.45 20.09 2.08
C ASN A 461 -11.84 19.66 0.66
N LYS A 462 -10.87 19.27 -0.18
CA LYS A 462 -11.12 18.67 -1.50
C LYS A 462 -11.05 17.13 -1.48
N ILE A 463 -10.98 16.53 -0.28
CA ILE A 463 -10.89 15.09 -0.06
C ILE A 463 -12.12 14.58 0.69
N SER A 464 -12.64 13.44 0.22
CA SER A 464 -13.73 12.68 0.84
C SER A 464 -13.19 11.56 1.71
N TYR A 465 -13.90 11.25 2.79
CA TYR A 465 -13.47 10.32 3.84
C TYR A 465 -14.57 9.33 4.19
N VAL A 466 -14.17 8.15 4.65
CA VAL A 466 -15.07 7.08 5.10
C VAL A 466 -15.60 7.39 6.50
N SER A 467 -16.84 7.01 6.76
CA SER A 467 -17.49 7.14 8.06
C SER A 467 -16.92 6.17 9.09
N GLN A 468 -16.62 6.64 10.30
CA GLN A 468 -16.13 5.80 11.39
C GLN A 468 -17.16 4.73 11.80
N PRO A 469 -18.47 5.04 11.94
CA PRO A 469 -19.48 4.02 12.16
C PRO A 469 -19.50 2.94 11.07
N GLU A 470 -19.38 3.28 9.78
CA GLU A 470 -19.37 2.28 8.70
C GLU A 470 -18.19 1.30 8.86
N PHE A 471 -16.99 1.82 9.15
CA PHE A 471 -15.81 0.99 9.40
C PHE A 471 -15.94 0.14 10.67
N GLY A 472 -16.27 0.77 11.81
CA GLY A 472 -16.28 0.11 13.11
C GLY A 472 -17.37 -0.94 13.22
N ASN A 473 -18.57 -0.66 12.70
CA ASN A 473 -19.71 -1.57 12.72
C ASN A 473 -19.45 -2.83 11.89
N TYR A 474 -18.94 -2.66 10.66
CA TYR A 474 -18.53 -3.77 9.81
C TYR A 474 -17.48 -4.64 10.52
N THR A 475 -16.46 -4.01 11.10
CA THR A 475 -15.38 -4.70 11.83
C THR A 475 -15.94 -5.52 12.99
N ILE A 476 -16.83 -4.95 13.81
CA ILE A 476 -17.45 -5.67 14.93
C ILE A 476 -18.26 -6.88 14.44
N ALA A 477 -19.03 -6.73 13.36
CA ALA A 477 -19.83 -7.81 12.80
C ALA A 477 -18.96 -8.96 12.28
N LEU A 478 -17.87 -8.63 11.58
CA LEU A 478 -16.92 -9.61 11.05
C LEU A 478 -16.12 -10.29 12.18
N ASP A 479 -15.53 -9.52 13.10
CA ASP A 479 -14.74 -10.05 14.24
C ASP A 479 -15.59 -10.99 15.11
N LYS A 480 -16.85 -10.64 15.39
CA LYS A 480 -17.76 -11.51 16.15
C LYS A 480 -18.04 -12.82 15.41
N SER A 481 -18.13 -12.77 14.09
CA SER A 481 -18.39 -13.95 13.26
C SER A 481 -17.17 -14.86 13.20
N ILE A 482 -15.97 -14.30 13.01
CA ILE A 482 -14.70 -15.06 13.03
C ILE A 482 -14.40 -15.63 14.42
N LYS A 483 -14.60 -14.86 15.48
CA LYS A 483 -14.42 -15.35 16.86
C LYS A 483 -15.29 -16.58 17.13
N LYS A 484 -16.57 -16.52 16.77
CA LYS A 484 -17.49 -17.65 16.92
C LYS A 484 -17.06 -18.86 16.12
N LEU A 485 -16.49 -18.66 14.93
CA LEU A 485 -15.95 -19.75 14.12
C LEU A 485 -14.73 -20.39 14.77
N LYS A 486 -13.78 -19.58 15.26
CA LYS A 486 -12.57 -20.06 15.95
C LYS A 486 -12.85 -20.76 17.28
N GLU A 487 -13.94 -20.41 17.97
CA GLU A 487 -14.42 -21.14 19.15
C GLU A 487 -14.88 -22.57 18.81
N GLN A 488 -15.28 -22.82 17.56
CA GLN A 488 -15.73 -24.14 17.09
C GLN A 488 -14.60 -24.94 16.45
N ASP A 489 -13.71 -24.28 15.72
CA ASP A 489 -12.59 -24.90 15.01
C ASP A 489 -11.41 -23.93 14.99
N ASP A 490 -10.34 -24.30 15.69
CA ASP A 490 -9.08 -23.57 15.76
C ASP A 490 -8.04 -24.09 14.76
N GLY A 491 -8.43 -25.00 13.86
CA GLY A 491 -7.55 -25.59 12.86
C GLY A 491 -7.19 -24.66 11.70
N LEU A 492 -6.39 -25.20 10.78
CA LEU A 492 -6.05 -24.54 9.52
C LEU A 492 -7.12 -24.85 8.47
N TYR A 493 -7.86 -23.81 8.08
CA TYR A 493 -8.87 -23.82 7.02
C TYR A 493 -8.99 -22.44 6.39
N ARG A 494 -9.69 -22.34 5.25
CA ARG A 494 -10.11 -21.07 4.65
C ARG A 494 -11.61 -20.81 4.83
N VAL A 495 -11.97 -19.54 4.82
CA VAL A 495 -13.35 -19.07 4.95
C VAL A 495 -13.75 -18.24 3.74
N ALA A 496 -14.84 -18.60 3.06
CA ALA A 496 -15.39 -17.83 1.95
C ALA A 496 -16.52 -16.92 2.44
N LYS A 497 -16.77 -15.81 1.73
CA LYS A 497 -17.82 -14.85 2.11
C LYS A 497 -18.47 -14.17 0.92
N THR A 498 -19.71 -13.72 1.08
CA THR A 498 -20.50 -12.98 0.07
C THR A 498 -20.69 -11.51 0.42
N PHE A 499 -19.91 -10.98 1.37
CA PHE A 499 -19.87 -9.58 1.73
C PHE A 499 -18.42 -9.15 1.98
N MET A 500 -18.10 -7.88 1.73
CA MET A 500 -16.76 -7.33 2.00
C MET A 500 -16.80 -5.83 2.27
N ARG A 501 -15.87 -5.37 3.11
CA ARG A 501 -15.51 -3.95 3.18
C ARG A 501 -14.29 -3.69 2.30
N THR A 502 -13.27 -4.53 2.43
CA THR A 502 -12.07 -4.51 1.58
C THR A 502 -11.64 -5.94 1.22
N LYS A 503 -10.66 -6.04 0.32
CA LYS A 503 -10.03 -7.32 -0.03
C LYS A 503 -9.14 -7.85 1.10
N ASP A 504 -8.78 -7.00 2.06
CA ASP A 504 -7.91 -7.35 3.18
C ASP A 504 -8.68 -7.56 4.49
N ASP A 505 -10.00 -7.74 4.41
CA ASP A 505 -10.80 -8.21 5.54
C ASP A 505 -10.20 -9.48 6.24
N PRO A 506 -9.53 -10.44 5.53
CA PRO A 506 -8.77 -11.52 6.19
C PRO A 506 -7.68 -11.03 7.15
N PHE A 507 -6.98 -9.95 6.81
CA PHE A 507 -6.01 -9.29 7.69
C PHE A 507 -6.68 -8.53 8.83
N GLN A 508 -7.80 -7.86 8.56
CA GLN A 508 -8.56 -7.12 9.57
C GLN A 508 -9.05 -8.03 10.71
N ALA A 509 -9.70 -9.14 10.34
CA ALA A 509 -10.41 -10.01 11.28
C ALA A 509 -9.68 -11.32 11.60
N ASP A 510 -8.42 -11.46 11.17
CA ASP A 510 -7.53 -12.59 11.49
C ASP A 510 -8.08 -13.95 11.03
N PHE A 511 -8.40 -14.10 9.74
CA PHE A 511 -8.80 -15.40 9.18
C PHE A 511 -8.15 -15.65 7.82
N ASN A 512 -8.16 -16.89 7.35
CA ASN A 512 -7.57 -17.25 6.06
C ASN A 512 -8.65 -17.23 4.96
N SER A 513 -8.36 -16.61 3.82
CA SER A 513 -9.23 -16.56 2.64
C SER A 513 -8.40 -16.19 1.41
N GLY A 514 -8.90 -16.46 0.20
CA GLY A 514 -8.27 -16.07 -1.06
C GLY A 514 -8.42 -14.60 -1.44
N ASP A 515 -8.58 -13.71 -0.47
CA ASP A 515 -8.70 -12.26 -0.69
C ASP A 515 -7.41 -11.54 -0.26
N HIS A 516 -6.92 -10.61 -1.09
CA HIS A 516 -5.83 -9.71 -0.71
C HIS A 516 -5.72 -8.54 -1.68
N PHE A 517 -5.33 -7.37 -1.17
CA PHE A 517 -4.81 -6.26 -1.96
C PHE A 517 -3.44 -5.84 -1.45
N GLY A 518 -2.42 -5.88 -2.31
CA GLY A 518 -1.04 -5.62 -1.92
C GLY A 518 -0.17 -5.36 -3.13
N SER A 519 0.65 -4.30 -3.08
CA SER A 519 1.61 -4.07 -4.17
C SER A 519 2.75 -5.09 -4.20
N THR A 520 2.82 -6.00 -3.23
CA THR A 520 3.82 -7.09 -3.13
C THR A 520 3.19 -8.47 -3.40
N LEU A 521 2.00 -8.51 -4.01
CA LEU A 521 1.36 -9.77 -4.40
C LEU A 521 2.12 -10.43 -5.57
N GLU A 522 2.38 -11.72 -5.42
CA GLU A 522 3.14 -12.53 -6.35
C GLU A 522 2.29 -12.89 -7.59
N PRO A 523 2.76 -12.66 -8.84
CA PRO A 523 1.98 -12.86 -10.07
C PRO A 523 1.31 -14.24 -10.27
N PRO A 524 1.90 -15.36 -9.81
CA PRO A 524 1.25 -16.67 -9.92
C PRO A 524 -0.11 -16.80 -9.22
N ILE A 525 -0.36 -16.00 -8.18
CA ILE A 525 -1.62 -16.02 -7.42
C ILE A 525 -2.79 -15.44 -8.22
N PRO A 526 -2.76 -14.17 -8.70
CA PRO A 526 -3.82 -13.64 -9.55
C PRO A 526 -3.95 -14.41 -10.86
N ALA A 527 -2.85 -14.91 -11.44
CA ALA A 527 -2.91 -15.74 -12.64
C ALA A 527 -3.73 -17.02 -12.42
N PHE A 528 -3.55 -17.70 -11.29
CA PHE A 528 -4.33 -18.89 -10.94
C PHE A 528 -5.79 -18.53 -10.62
N MET A 529 -6.02 -17.49 -9.81
CA MET A 529 -7.36 -17.04 -9.44
C MET A 529 -8.19 -16.67 -10.67
N GLY A 530 -7.62 -15.89 -11.60
CA GLY A 530 -8.25 -15.58 -12.88
C GLY A 530 -8.45 -16.82 -13.78
N ALA A 531 -7.52 -17.79 -13.73
CA ALA A 531 -7.65 -19.04 -14.49
C ALA A 531 -8.78 -19.95 -14.00
N ILE A 532 -9.14 -19.90 -12.72
CA ILE A 532 -10.27 -20.65 -12.15
C ILE A 532 -11.56 -19.83 -12.09
N GLY A 533 -11.57 -18.59 -12.60
CA GLY A 533 -12.78 -17.77 -12.70
C GLY A 533 -13.11 -16.94 -11.47
N GLN A 534 -12.12 -16.67 -10.60
CA GLN A 534 -12.23 -15.68 -9.53
C GLN A 534 -11.80 -14.29 -10.01
N PRO A 535 -12.33 -13.21 -9.43
CA PRO A 535 -11.83 -11.87 -9.68
C PRO A 535 -10.34 -11.69 -9.33
N ASP A 536 -9.59 -11.16 -10.30
CA ASP A 536 -8.17 -10.86 -10.18
C ASP A 536 -7.82 -9.53 -10.86
N GLY A 537 -6.66 -8.98 -10.48
CA GLY A 537 -6.05 -7.84 -11.15
C GLY A 537 -4.60 -7.62 -10.72
N ASP A 538 -4.03 -6.49 -11.12
CA ASP A 538 -2.67 -6.13 -10.73
C ASP A 538 -2.63 -5.75 -9.25
N GLY A 539 -1.96 -6.60 -8.45
CA GLY A 539 -1.82 -6.40 -7.02
C GLY A 539 -3.04 -6.81 -6.18
N PHE A 540 -4.06 -7.48 -6.74
CA PHE A 540 -5.16 -8.00 -5.92
C PHE A 540 -5.75 -9.33 -6.41
N VAL A 541 -6.36 -10.04 -5.47
CA VAL A 541 -7.26 -11.19 -5.70
C VAL A 541 -8.45 -11.13 -4.76
N THR A 542 -9.57 -11.71 -5.17
CA THR A 542 -10.78 -11.79 -4.35
C THR A 542 -11.51 -13.09 -4.62
N TYR A 543 -11.86 -13.84 -3.57
CA TYR A 543 -12.62 -15.08 -3.67
C TYR A 543 -14.12 -14.79 -3.49
N ALA A 544 -14.70 -14.12 -4.49
CA ALA A 544 -16.11 -13.73 -4.46
C ALA A 544 -17.04 -14.79 -5.06
N ASN A 545 -16.56 -15.60 -6.00
CA ASN A 545 -17.41 -16.40 -6.88
C ASN A 545 -16.97 -17.87 -7.00
N GLY A 546 -16.81 -18.56 -5.87
CA GLY A 546 -16.46 -19.99 -5.85
C GLY A 546 -17.48 -20.91 -6.54
N THR A 547 -17.00 -22.08 -6.94
CA THR A 547 -17.80 -23.26 -7.32
C THR A 547 -17.66 -24.32 -6.24
N GLU A 548 -18.52 -25.34 -6.20
CA GLU A 548 -18.30 -26.47 -5.28
C GLU A 548 -16.93 -27.14 -5.50
N VAL A 549 -16.43 -27.17 -6.75
CA VAL A 549 -15.13 -27.73 -7.10
C VAL A 549 -13.96 -26.88 -6.57
N SER A 550 -14.02 -25.56 -6.74
CA SER A 550 -12.96 -24.66 -6.26
C SER A 550 -13.01 -24.47 -4.75
N ASP A 551 -14.21 -24.44 -4.15
CA ASP A 551 -14.40 -24.44 -2.70
C ASP A 551 -13.79 -25.71 -2.09
N ALA A 552 -14.05 -26.88 -2.71
CA ALA A 552 -13.50 -28.15 -2.27
C ALA A 552 -11.96 -28.20 -2.41
N LEU A 553 -11.43 -27.76 -3.55
CA LEU A 553 -10.01 -27.79 -3.84
C LEU A 553 -9.21 -26.90 -2.87
N LEU A 554 -9.67 -25.66 -2.64
CA LEU A 554 -8.94 -24.61 -1.93
C LEU A 554 -9.20 -24.59 -0.42
N ASP A 555 -9.73 -25.67 0.16
CA ASP A 555 -9.94 -25.79 1.60
C ASP A 555 -10.85 -24.70 2.19
N TYR A 556 -11.87 -24.29 1.43
CA TYR A 556 -12.93 -23.43 1.95
C TYR A 556 -13.90 -24.26 2.78
N LYS A 557 -13.49 -24.59 4.00
CA LYS A 557 -14.27 -25.37 4.96
C LYS A 557 -15.48 -24.63 5.48
N TYR A 558 -15.41 -23.30 5.59
CA TYR A 558 -16.51 -22.50 6.12
C TYR A 558 -16.92 -21.38 5.18
N THR A 559 -18.20 -21.03 5.25
CA THR A 559 -18.77 -19.95 4.43
C THR A 559 -19.59 -18.98 5.30
N MET A 560 -19.55 -17.71 4.91
CA MET A 560 -20.25 -16.63 5.60
C MET A 560 -21.17 -15.87 4.65
N ASN A 561 -22.46 -15.84 4.95
CA ASN A 561 -23.43 -15.05 4.21
C ASN A 561 -24.21 -14.12 5.14
N THR A 562 -24.62 -12.96 4.62
CA THR A 562 -25.37 -11.97 5.38
C THR A 562 -26.76 -12.51 5.77
N ARG A 563 -27.29 -12.00 6.89
CA ARG A 563 -28.66 -12.24 7.34
C ARG A 563 -29.53 -11.06 6.96
N ASN A 564 -30.62 -11.31 6.24
CA ASN A 564 -31.70 -10.35 6.08
C ASN A 564 -32.51 -10.32 7.38
N THR A 565 -32.22 -9.36 8.26
CA THR A 565 -33.08 -9.07 9.42
C THR A 565 -33.53 -7.62 9.36
N THR A 566 -34.80 -7.37 9.64
CA THR A 566 -35.41 -6.02 9.75
C THR A 566 -34.75 -5.12 10.82
N ALA A 567 -33.78 -5.62 11.59
CA ALA A 567 -33.09 -4.94 12.69
C ALA A 567 -31.54 -5.00 12.61
N GLY A 568 -30.95 -5.34 11.45
CA GLY A 568 -29.49 -5.59 11.31
C GLY A 568 -28.74 -4.57 10.44
N GLN A 569 -27.42 -4.43 10.65
CA GLN A 569 -26.52 -3.64 9.81
C GLN A 569 -26.39 -4.28 8.42
N ASP A 570 -26.74 -3.52 7.37
CA ASP A 570 -26.53 -3.95 5.98
C ASP A 570 -25.02 -4.04 5.69
N LEU A 571 -24.50 -5.27 5.65
CA LEU A 571 -23.12 -5.52 5.21
C LEU A 571 -23.05 -5.42 3.68
N PRO A 572 -22.06 -4.71 3.10
CA PRO A 572 -21.95 -4.56 1.65
C PRO A 572 -21.76 -5.92 0.97
N LEU A 573 -22.74 -6.32 0.18
CA LEU A 573 -22.72 -7.57 -0.58
C LEU A 573 -21.65 -7.52 -1.67
N SER A 574 -20.97 -8.65 -1.88
CA SER A 574 -19.85 -8.77 -2.82
C SER A 574 -19.95 -9.99 -3.74
N GLY A 575 -20.88 -10.91 -3.48
CA GLY A 575 -21.08 -12.10 -4.29
C GLY A 575 -22.44 -12.74 -4.04
N PHE A 576 -22.74 -13.79 -4.81
CA PHE A 576 -23.99 -14.53 -4.75
C PHE A 576 -23.71 -16.04 -4.83
N ARG A 577 -24.14 -16.80 -3.81
CA ARG A 577 -23.85 -18.23 -3.62
C ARG A 577 -25.10 -18.98 -3.11
N PRO A 578 -26.05 -19.34 -3.99
CA PRO A 578 -27.27 -20.05 -3.59
C PRO A 578 -26.98 -21.47 -3.08
N ASP A 579 -25.89 -22.10 -3.52
CA ASP A 579 -25.46 -23.43 -3.08
C ASP A 579 -25.14 -23.53 -1.59
N TRP A 580 -24.63 -22.44 -1.00
CA TRP A 580 -24.32 -22.44 0.43
C TRP A 580 -25.55 -22.58 1.32
N TYR A 581 -26.76 -22.25 0.84
CA TYR A 581 -27.95 -22.35 1.68
C TYR A 581 -28.30 -23.81 2.05
N SER A 582 -27.81 -24.76 1.26
CA SER A 582 -27.96 -26.20 1.48
C SER A 582 -26.88 -26.78 2.40
N TYR A 583 -25.84 -26.02 2.72
CA TYR A 583 -24.80 -26.44 3.66
C TYR A 583 -25.29 -26.38 5.11
N PRO A 584 -24.85 -27.29 6.00
CA PRO A 584 -25.20 -27.26 7.42
C PRO A 584 -24.90 -25.91 8.08
N LEU A 585 -25.89 -25.36 8.78
CA LEU A 585 -25.71 -24.17 9.62
C LEU A 585 -25.04 -24.58 10.94
N ILE A 586 -23.83 -24.09 11.16
CA ILE A 586 -23.05 -24.38 12.39
C ILE A 586 -23.15 -23.25 13.41
N GLY A 587 -23.55 -22.06 12.98
CA GLY A 587 -23.66 -20.90 13.85
C GLY A 587 -24.23 -19.68 13.15
N ASN A 588 -24.57 -18.67 13.94
CA ASN A 588 -24.97 -17.37 13.43
C ASN A 588 -24.64 -16.26 14.44
N THR A 589 -24.51 -15.04 13.92
CA THR A 589 -24.50 -13.78 14.66
C THR A 589 -25.73 -12.97 14.27
N THR A 590 -25.87 -11.74 14.77
CA THR A 590 -26.96 -10.84 14.36
C THR A 590 -26.93 -10.53 12.86
N ALA A 591 -25.74 -10.44 12.25
CA ALA A 591 -25.58 -10.02 10.86
C ALA A 591 -25.18 -11.15 9.89
N VAL A 592 -24.65 -12.28 10.38
CA VAL A 592 -24.01 -13.30 9.54
C VAL A 592 -24.47 -14.71 9.92
N ASN A 593 -24.69 -15.56 8.93
CA ASN A 593 -24.80 -17.02 9.09
C ASN A 593 -23.45 -17.68 8.79
N LEU A 594 -23.09 -18.67 9.61
CA LEU A 594 -21.88 -19.49 9.46
C LEU A 594 -22.29 -20.90 9.06
N ARG A 595 -21.71 -21.39 7.97
CA ARG A 595 -22.01 -22.73 7.44
C ARG A 595 -20.74 -23.53 7.19
N GLU A 596 -20.84 -24.83 7.36
CA GLU A 596 -19.74 -25.76 7.06
C GLU A 596 -19.93 -26.37 5.68
N ASN A 597 -18.90 -26.27 4.85
CA ASN A 597 -18.84 -26.91 3.54
C ASN A 597 -18.43 -28.39 3.70
N PRO A 598 -19.36 -29.34 3.51
CA PRO A 598 -19.07 -30.75 3.68
C PRO A 598 -18.19 -31.29 2.55
N TYR A 599 -17.97 -30.54 1.47
CA TYR A 599 -17.18 -30.96 0.31
C TYR A 599 -15.71 -30.54 0.37
N SER A 600 -15.31 -29.75 1.38
CA SER A 600 -13.92 -29.29 1.55
C SER A 600 -12.91 -30.44 1.61
N LEU A 601 -11.79 -30.27 0.90
CA LEU A 601 -10.56 -31.04 1.11
C LEU A 601 -9.65 -30.23 2.05
N PRO A 602 -8.89 -30.89 2.94
CA PRO A 602 -7.91 -30.18 3.76
C PRO A 602 -6.83 -29.52 2.90
N ILE A 603 -6.10 -28.55 3.45
CA ILE A 603 -5.02 -27.82 2.74
C ILE A 603 -3.98 -28.73 2.06
N ALA A 604 -3.81 -29.98 2.52
CA ALA A 604 -2.99 -30.98 1.87
C ALA A 604 -3.64 -32.38 1.88
N PHE A 605 -3.58 -33.08 0.75
CA PHE A 605 -4.21 -34.39 0.54
C PHE A 605 -3.49 -35.25 -0.49
N GLY A 606 -3.66 -36.57 -0.41
CA GLY A 606 -3.10 -37.52 -1.37
C GLY A 606 -3.75 -37.45 -2.75
N ALA A 607 -2.92 -37.37 -3.80
CA ALA A 607 -3.35 -37.20 -5.19
C ALA A 607 -2.54 -38.06 -6.17
N ASN A 608 -3.08 -38.21 -7.39
CA ASN A 608 -2.42 -38.91 -8.48
C ASN A 608 -1.23 -38.12 -9.04
N ALA A 609 -0.15 -38.81 -9.45
CA ALA A 609 1.07 -38.18 -9.97
C ALA A 609 0.90 -37.41 -11.29
N ALA A 610 -0.17 -37.67 -12.05
CA ALA A 610 -0.46 -36.95 -13.28
C ALA A 610 -0.55 -35.42 -13.08
N ILE A 611 -0.90 -34.95 -11.87
CA ILE A 611 -0.95 -33.51 -11.56
C ILE A 611 0.40 -32.81 -11.72
N LEU A 612 1.51 -33.54 -11.53
CA LEU A 612 2.87 -32.99 -11.65
C LEU A 612 3.18 -32.48 -13.07
N ASN A 613 2.43 -32.96 -14.07
CA ASN A 613 2.65 -32.64 -15.48
C ASN A 613 1.42 -31.98 -16.13
N LEU A 614 0.37 -31.64 -15.35
CA LEU A 614 -0.83 -31.03 -15.90
C LEU A 614 -0.51 -29.63 -16.43
N GLN A 615 -0.66 -29.46 -17.74
CA GLN A 615 -0.57 -28.16 -18.40
C GLN A 615 -1.97 -27.58 -18.58
N ARG A 616 -2.07 -26.25 -18.52
CA ARG A 616 -3.33 -25.56 -18.82
C ARG A 616 -3.60 -25.62 -20.33
N THR A 617 -4.56 -26.44 -20.75
CA THR A 617 -4.92 -26.59 -22.18
C THR A 617 -6.19 -25.84 -22.57
N THR A 618 -6.80 -25.10 -21.64
CA THR A 618 -8.09 -24.41 -21.84
C THR A 618 -8.08 -23.03 -21.19
N MET A 619 -8.74 -22.08 -21.84
CA MET A 619 -9.00 -20.73 -21.31
C MET A 619 -10.34 -20.65 -20.56
N ASP A 620 -11.23 -21.63 -20.75
CA ASP A 620 -12.48 -21.74 -19.99
C ASP A 620 -12.17 -22.15 -18.52
N PRO A 621 -12.52 -21.31 -17.54
CA PRO A 621 -12.23 -21.57 -16.13
C PRO A 621 -12.90 -22.83 -15.58
N LEU A 622 -14.12 -23.16 -16.03
CA LEU A 622 -14.84 -24.34 -15.54
C LEU A 622 -14.26 -25.64 -16.10
N ASN A 623 -13.85 -25.63 -17.36
CA ASN A 623 -13.11 -26.75 -17.93
C ASN A 623 -11.74 -26.92 -17.25
N TYR A 624 -11.04 -25.82 -16.94
CA TYR A 624 -9.76 -25.90 -16.21
C TYR A 624 -9.93 -26.48 -14.80
N GLN A 625 -10.97 -26.05 -14.07
CA GLN A 625 -11.32 -26.66 -12.78
C GLN A 625 -11.59 -28.18 -12.90
N SER A 626 -12.31 -28.61 -13.95
CA SER A 626 -12.54 -30.04 -14.21
C SER A 626 -11.23 -30.80 -14.42
N GLN A 627 -10.36 -30.28 -15.28
CA GLN A 627 -9.05 -30.89 -15.57
C GLN A 627 -8.22 -31.03 -14.30
N ILE A 628 -8.14 -30.00 -13.47
CA ILE A 628 -7.40 -30.05 -12.19
C ILE A 628 -7.97 -31.14 -11.29
N PHE A 629 -9.27 -31.08 -11.00
CA PHE A 629 -9.90 -31.91 -9.98
C PHE A 629 -9.92 -33.40 -10.39
N GLN A 630 -10.18 -33.68 -11.67
CA GLN A 630 -10.16 -35.05 -12.20
C GLN A 630 -8.74 -35.61 -12.29
N THR A 631 -7.75 -34.80 -12.70
CA THR A 631 -6.34 -35.22 -12.72
C THR A 631 -5.86 -35.59 -11.32
N LEU A 632 -6.16 -34.75 -10.32
CA LEU A 632 -5.85 -35.04 -8.92
C LEU A 632 -6.45 -36.38 -8.47
N ALA A 633 -7.69 -36.66 -8.85
CA ALA A 633 -8.40 -37.88 -8.51
C ALA A 633 -7.99 -39.11 -9.36
N GLY A 634 -7.08 -38.96 -10.32
CA GLY A 634 -6.67 -40.04 -11.23
C GLY A 634 -7.78 -40.48 -12.19
N ARG A 635 -8.66 -39.56 -12.58
CA ARG A 635 -9.81 -39.81 -13.47
C ARG A 635 -9.59 -39.18 -14.86
N PRO A 636 -10.25 -39.69 -15.90
CA PRO A 636 -10.12 -39.14 -17.25
C PRO A 636 -10.62 -37.69 -17.33
N THR A 637 -9.86 -36.83 -18.02
CA THR A 637 -10.11 -35.38 -18.12
C THR A 637 -10.89 -34.95 -19.36
N PHE A 638 -11.13 -35.87 -20.31
CA PHE A 638 -11.92 -35.58 -21.52
C PHE A 638 -13.43 -35.49 -21.26
N HIS A 639 -13.88 -35.84 -20.05
CA HIS A 639 -15.26 -35.68 -19.61
C HIS A 639 -15.37 -34.60 -18.54
N SER A 640 -15.54 -33.34 -18.95
CA SER A 640 -15.69 -32.20 -18.04
C SER A 640 -16.74 -32.46 -16.94
N LEU A 641 -16.42 -32.00 -15.72
CA LEU A 641 -17.36 -31.95 -14.58
C LEU A 641 -18.48 -30.95 -14.84
N PHE A 642 -18.25 -29.97 -15.71
CA PHE A 642 -19.22 -28.95 -16.07
C PHE A 642 -19.79 -29.21 -17.48
N ALA A 643 -21.11 -29.33 -17.59
CA ALA A 643 -21.82 -29.47 -18.86
C ALA A 643 -22.51 -28.16 -19.26
N VAL A 644 -22.23 -27.65 -20.46
CA VAL A 644 -22.93 -26.48 -21.02
C VAL A 644 -24.43 -26.73 -21.05
N GLN A 645 -25.21 -25.72 -20.66
CA GLN A 645 -26.67 -25.70 -20.71
C GLN A 645 -27.15 -24.65 -21.71
N ASN A 646 -28.15 -25.01 -22.49
CA ASN A 646 -28.81 -24.09 -23.40
C ASN A 646 -29.82 -23.22 -22.64
N PHE A 647 -29.99 -21.97 -23.10
CA PHE A 647 -31.08 -21.12 -22.64
C PHE A 647 -32.42 -21.66 -23.16
N SER A 648 -33.43 -21.72 -22.28
CA SER A 648 -34.79 -22.14 -22.61
C SER A 648 -35.51 -21.10 -23.46
N SER A 649 -35.21 -19.81 -23.27
CA SER A 649 -35.70 -18.71 -24.11
C SER A 649 -34.72 -17.55 -24.09
N VAL A 650 -34.69 -16.77 -25.17
CA VAL A 650 -33.94 -15.51 -25.24
C VAL A 650 -34.84 -14.45 -25.84
N LYS A 651 -34.97 -13.30 -25.14
CA LYS A 651 -35.72 -12.14 -25.64
C LYS A 651 -34.76 -10.99 -25.94
N PHE A 652 -34.95 -10.42 -27.12
CA PHE A 652 -34.16 -9.30 -27.63
C PHE A 652 -35.01 -8.03 -27.59
N ASN A 653 -34.57 -7.04 -26.84
CA ASN A 653 -35.26 -5.76 -26.74
C ASN A 653 -34.39 -4.64 -27.32
N ASN A 654 -34.88 -4.00 -28.39
CA ASN A 654 -34.18 -2.92 -29.10
C ASN A 654 -32.76 -3.30 -29.57
N VAL A 655 -32.55 -4.59 -29.87
CA VAL A 655 -31.33 -5.17 -30.46
C VAL A 655 -31.73 -6.21 -31.50
N GLN A 656 -30.78 -6.61 -32.35
CA GLN A 656 -31.01 -7.69 -33.31
C GLN A 656 -31.18 -9.05 -32.63
N SER A 657 -31.95 -9.96 -33.24
CA SER A 657 -32.04 -11.35 -32.80
C SER A 657 -30.78 -12.13 -33.15
N ALA A 658 -30.46 -13.17 -32.38
CA ALA A 658 -29.30 -14.02 -32.60
C ALA A 658 -29.58 -15.47 -32.20
N LYS A 659 -28.99 -16.43 -32.94
CA LYS A 659 -29.03 -17.86 -32.59
C LYS A 659 -27.97 -18.25 -31.56
N GLN A 660 -26.81 -17.60 -31.61
CA GLN A 660 -25.71 -17.81 -30.68
C GLN A 660 -25.63 -16.62 -29.71
N ILE A 661 -25.49 -16.89 -28.42
CA ILE A 661 -25.38 -15.84 -27.40
C ILE A 661 -23.93 -15.50 -27.12
N THR A 662 -23.14 -16.46 -26.66
CA THR A 662 -21.72 -16.25 -26.39
C THR A 662 -20.97 -15.84 -27.66
N GLY A 663 -20.19 -14.76 -27.59
CA GLY A 663 -19.45 -14.19 -28.70
C GLY A 663 -20.22 -13.18 -29.56
N THR A 664 -21.55 -13.08 -29.43
CA THR A 664 -22.34 -12.12 -30.22
C THR A 664 -22.16 -10.69 -29.74
N ILE A 665 -22.11 -9.75 -30.69
CA ILE A 665 -22.14 -8.30 -30.42
C ILE A 665 -23.55 -7.77 -30.69
N PHE A 666 -24.29 -7.45 -29.63
CA PHE A 666 -25.59 -6.81 -29.74
C PHE A 666 -25.43 -5.30 -29.93
N ARG A 667 -26.24 -4.72 -30.82
CA ARG A 667 -26.22 -3.28 -31.14
C ARG A 667 -27.60 -2.70 -30.90
N LYS A 668 -27.66 -1.53 -30.26
CA LYS A 668 -28.91 -0.77 -30.12
C LYS A 668 -29.44 -0.44 -31.51
N GLN A 669 -30.70 -0.79 -31.78
CA GLN A 669 -31.39 -0.39 -33.01
C GLN A 669 -31.80 1.09 -32.94
N ASN A 670 -32.33 1.52 -31.79
CA ASN A 670 -32.59 2.92 -31.49
C ASN A 670 -31.70 3.38 -30.32
N LEU A 671 -30.80 4.33 -30.59
CA LEU A 671 -29.83 4.85 -29.60
C LEU A 671 -30.50 5.62 -28.44
N LEU A 672 -31.71 6.14 -28.64
CA LEU A 672 -32.46 6.91 -27.64
C LEU A 672 -33.31 6.03 -26.71
N ARG A 673 -33.45 4.74 -27.00
CA ARG A 673 -34.23 3.81 -26.17
C ARG A 673 -33.31 2.84 -25.41
N PRO A 674 -33.69 2.43 -24.18
CA PRO A 674 -33.03 1.32 -23.50
C PRO A 674 -33.02 0.06 -24.38
N ALA A 675 -32.01 -0.78 -24.20
CA ALA A 675 -31.87 -2.03 -24.93
C ALA A 675 -31.38 -3.12 -23.98
N SER A 676 -31.84 -4.35 -24.17
CA SER A 676 -31.46 -5.46 -23.32
C SER A 676 -31.56 -6.82 -24.01
N VAL A 677 -30.81 -7.77 -23.46
CA VAL A 677 -30.90 -9.19 -23.80
C VAL A 677 -31.31 -9.94 -22.54
N GLN A 678 -32.48 -10.58 -22.58
CA GLN A 678 -32.99 -11.38 -21.47
C GLN A 678 -32.81 -12.86 -21.80
N LEU A 679 -32.06 -13.54 -20.94
CA LEU A 679 -31.74 -14.97 -21.02
C LEU A 679 -32.59 -15.70 -19.99
N GLU A 680 -33.36 -16.70 -20.41
CA GLU A 680 -34.14 -17.55 -19.52
C GLU A 680 -33.59 -18.98 -19.55
N PHE A 681 -33.47 -19.60 -18.38
CA PHE A 681 -32.99 -20.97 -18.21
C PHE A 681 -33.81 -21.68 -17.13
N ILE A 682 -34.11 -22.95 -17.35
CA ILE A 682 -34.82 -23.81 -16.38
C ILE A 682 -33.89 -24.96 -15.98
N PRO A 683 -33.41 -25.00 -14.72
CA PRO A 683 -32.59 -26.10 -14.20
C PRO A 683 -33.27 -27.48 -14.38
N PRO A 684 -32.69 -28.42 -15.14
CA PRO A 684 -33.24 -29.77 -15.24
C PRO A 684 -33.05 -30.62 -13.98
N THR A 685 -32.12 -30.24 -13.11
CA THR A 685 -31.78 -30.93 -11.85
C THR A 685 -31.63 -29.94 -10.71
N ASN A 686 -31.38 -30.45 -9.49
CA ASN A 686 -31.06 -29.64 -8.32
C ASN A 686 -29.56 -29.34 -8.16
N ASP A 687 -28.73 -29.81 -9.10
CA ASP A 687 -27.29 -29.54 -9.09
C ASP A 687 -27.00 -28.02 -9.17
N SER A 688 -25.77 -27.61 -8.90
CA SER A 688 -25.33 -26.23 -9.08
C SER A 688 -25.18 -25.84 -10.56
N TYR A 689 -25.62 -24.63 -10.90
CA TYR A 689 -25.49 -24.03 -12.23
C TYR A 689 -24.71 -22.72 -12.17
N TYR A 690 -23.75 -22.58 -13.07
CA TYR A 690 -22.79 -21.47 -13.08
C TYR A 690 -22.86 -20.69 -14.39
N LEU A 691 -22.91 -19.37 -14.26
CA LEU A 691 -22.79 -18.41 -15.36
C LEU A 691 -21.33 -17.97 -15.49
N THR A 692 -20.77 -18.07 -16.69
CA THR A 692 -19.50 -17.40 -17.01
C THR A 692 -19.78 -15.97 -17.52
N LEU A 693 -18.94 -15.01 -17.15
CA LEU A 693 -19.00 -13.62 -17.62
C LEU A 693 -17.60 -13.11 -17.98
N GLY A 694 -17.42 -12.71 -19.24
CA GLY A 694 -16.18 -12.06 -19.70
C GLY A 694 -16.07 -10.60 -19.24
N PRO A 695 -14.85 -10.05 -19.15
CA PRO A 695 -14.58 -8.70 -18.67
C PRO A 695 -15.30 -7.60 -19.48
N ASN A 696 -15.55 -7.78 -20.77
CA ASN A 696 -16.25 -6.77 -21.57
C ASN A 696 -17.73 -6.61 -21.17
N VAL A 697 -18.37 -7.65 -20.62
CA VAL A 697 -19.78 -7.59 -20.21
C VAL A 697 -19.97 -6.61 -19.05
N LYS A 698 -19.01 -6.56 -18.12
CA LYS A 698 -19.03 -5.65 -16.96
C LYS A 698 -19.14 -4.18 -17.37
N GLU A 699 -18.35 -3.76 -18.35
CA GLU A 699 -18.29 -2.36 -18.80
C GLU A 699 -19.52 -1.97 -19.64
N ASP A 700 -20.06 -2.94 -20.38
CA ASP A 700 -21.06 -2.67 -21.41
C ASP A 700 -22.49 -2.97 -20.96
N ALA A 701 -22.70 -3.71 -19.86
CA ALA A 701 -24.02 -4.07 -19.36
C ALA A 701 -24.20 -3.90 -17.85
N THR A 702 -25.45 -3.68 -17.45
CA THR A 702 -25.95 -3.91 -16.09
C THR A 702 -26.67 -5.26 -16.05
N ILE A 703 -26.39 -6.08 -15.04
CA ILE A 703 -26.94 -7.43 -14.92
C ILE A 703 -27.98 -7.45 -13.81
N THR A 704 -29.12 -8.06 -14.10
CA THR A 704 -30.18 -8.32 -13.12
C THR A 704 -30.59 -9.78 -13.20
N MET A 705 -30.96 -10.37 -12.06
CA MET A 705 -31.39 -11.76 -11.98
C MET A 705 -32.75 -11.82 -11.28
N ASN A 706 -33.72 -12.47 -11.92
CA ASN A 706 -35.11 -12.55 -11.47
C ASN A 706 -35.69 -11.16 -11.09
N ASN A 707 -35.41 -10.15 -11.94
CA ASN A 707 -35.78 -8.74 -11.78
C ASN A 707 -35.23 -8.05 -10.52
N LYS A 708 -34.21 -8.63 -9.86
CA LYS A 708 -33.48 -8.01 -8.75
C LYS A 708 -32.06 -7.67 -9.18
N HIS A 709 -31.45 -6.72 -8.47
CA HIS A 709 -30.03 -6.40 -8.65
C HIS A 709 -29.19 -7.65 -8.40
N PHE A 710 -28.30 -7.98 -9.34
CA PHE A 710 -27.42 -9.13 -9.22
C PHE A 710 -26.07 -8.68 -8.67
N THR A 711 -25.79 -9.06 -7.42
CA THR A 711 -24.54 -8.66 -6.76
C THR A 711 -23.41 -9.60 -7.12
N GLN A 712 -22.40 -9.05 -7.79
CA GLN A 712 -21.13 -9.71 -8.09
C GLN A 712 -19.99 -8.69 -8.00
N TYR A 713 -18.81 -9.14 -7.64
CA TYR A 713 -17.65 -8.27 -7.52
C TYR A 713 -17.30 -7.64 -8.86
N ASP A 714 -17.31 -6.30 -8.94
CA ASP A 714 -17.22 -5.60 -10.21
C ASP A 714 -15.81 -5.52 -10.77
N THR A 715 -14.75 -5.70 -10.00
CA THR A 715 -13.39 -5.45 -10.48
C THR A 715 -12.68 -6.75 -10.84
N PHE A 716 -12.61 -7.06 -12.14
CA PHE A 716 -11.93 -8.25 -12.66
C PHE A 716 -11.44 -8.02 -14.09
N ARG A 717 -10.37 -8.73 -14.50
CA ARG A 717 -9.83 -8.67 -15.87
C ARG A 717 -9.96 -9.98 -16.66
N ASN A 718 -10.18 -11.11 -16.00
CA ASN A 718 -10.42 -12.42 -16.62
C ASN A 718 -11.90 -12.81 -16.59
N THR A 719 -12.29 -13.89 -17.28
CA THR A 719 -13.67 -14.40 -17.23
C THR A 719 -13.97 -14.91 -15.83
N VAL A 720 -15.01 -14.38 -15.19
CA VAL A 720 -15.46 -14.84 -13.87
C VAL A 720 -16.55 -15.89 -14.01
N VAL A 721 -16.65 -16.77 -13.03
CA VAL A 721 -17.68 -17.80 -12.88
C VAL A 721 -18.59 -17.38 -11.75
N ILE A 722 -19.91 -17.51 -11.85
CA ILE A 722 -20.83 -17.13 -10.77
C ILE A 722 -21.93 -18.18 -10.64
N ASN A 723 -22.22 -18.62 -9.42
CA ASN A 723 -23.34 -19.55 -9.18
C ASN A 723 -24.67 -18.80 -9.33
N VAL A 724 -25.56 -19.30 -10.18
CA VAL A 724 -26.86 -18.67 -10.46
C VAL A 724 -28.06 -19.53 -10.03
N ALA A 725 -27.87 -20.82 -9.77
CA ALA A 725 -28.92 -21.69 -9.27
C ALA A 725 -28.36 -22.94 -8.56
N HIS A 726 -29.05 -23.37 -7.51
CA HIS A 726 -28.83 -24.63 -6.78
C HIS A 726 -30.13 -25.02 -6.07
N ASP A 727 -30.51 -26.30 -6.04
CA ASP A 727 -31.80 -26.77 -5.48
C ASP A 727 -33.04 -26.08 -6.09
N GLN A 728 -32.97 -25.76 -7.39
CA GLN A 728 -33.99 -25.00 -8.11
C GLN A 728 -34.53 -25.74 -9.35
N LYS A 729 -34.57 -27.07 -9.32
CA LYS A 729 -35.10 -27.89 -10.43
C LYS A 729 -36.47 -27.38 -10.88
N GLY A 730 -36.63 -27.15 -12.17
CA GLY A 730 -37.88 -26.71 -12.78
C GLY A 730 -38.23 -25.23 -12.53
N GLN A 731 -37.46 -24.49 -11.73
CA GLN A 731 -37.72 -23.08 -11.47
C GLN A 731 -37.06 -22.20 -12.54
N LYS A 732 -37.83 -21.32 -13.17
CA LYS A 732 -37.30 -20.43 -14.19
C LYS A 732 -36.36 -19.39 -13.59
N ILE A 733 -35.13 -19.33 -14.11
CA ILE A 733 -34.14 -18.28 -13.82
C ILE A 733 -34.09 -17.32 -15.01
N THR A 734 -34.17 -16.03 -14.72
CA THR A 734 -34.12 -14.96 -15.73
C THR A 734 -32.94 -14.05 -15.47
N ILE A 735 -32.01 -13.97 -16.42
CA ILE A 735 -30.85 -13.08 -16.37
C ILE A 735 -31.05 -12.01 -17.46
N ASN A 736 -31.14 -10.75 -17.05
CA ASN A 736 -31.31 -9.64 -17.99
C ASN A 736 -30.06 -8.76 -18.01
N LEU A 737 -29.47 -8.61 -19.19
CA LEU A 737 -28.32 -7.76 -19.47
C LEU A 737 -28.78 -6.50 -20.20
N SER A 738 -28.81 -5.38 -19.49
CA SER A 738 -29.20 -4.07 -20.02
C SER A 738 -27.97 -3.30 -20.53
N LEU A 739 -28.00 -2.86 -21.79
CA LEU A 739 -26.87 -2.19 -22.44
C LEU A 739 -26.62 -0.79 -21.86
N LYS A 740 -25.43 -0.57 -21.30
CA LYS A 740 -24.91 0.74 -20.87
C LYS A 740 -24.44 1.56 -22.07
N LYS A 741 -23.81 0.91 -23.06
CA LYS A 741 -23.26 1.54 -24.27
C LYS A 741 -24.13 1.24 -25.51
N ALA A 742 -23.73 1.73 -26.69
CA ALA A 742 -24.42 1.45 -27.95
C ALA A 742 -24.31 -0.02 -28.39
N THR A 743 -23.28 -0.72 -27.91
CA THR A 743 -23.01 -2.12 -28.19
C THR A 743 -22.75 -2.89 -26.90
N LEU A 744 -23.00 -4.20 -26.93
CA LEU A 744 -22.62 -5.14 -25.88
C LEU A 744 -22.03 -6.39 -26.53
N TRP A 745 -20.77 -6.68 -26.22
CA TRP A 745 -20.15 -7.94 -26.59
C TRP A 745 -20.40 -9.00 -25.51
N MET A 746 -21.11 -10.07 -25.86
CA MET A 746 -21.38 -11.20 -24.97
C MET A 746 -20.16 -12.13 -24.83
N GLN A 747 -19.06 -11.58 -24.34
CA GLN A 747 -17.81 -12.31 -24.16
C GLN A 747 -17.99 -13.40 -23.09
N ASN A 748 -17.81 -14.67 -23.49
CA ASN A 748 -17.84 -15.84 -22.59
C ASN A 748 -19.09 -15.92 -21.71
N VAL A 749 -20.28 -15.65 -22.27
CA VAL A 749 -21.55 -15.73 -21.53
C VAL A 749 -22.24 -17.07 -21.77
N SER A 750 -22.17 -17.98 -20.81
CA SER A 750 -22.73 -19.34 -20.93
C SER A 750 -23.11 -19.92 -19.56
N ILE A 751 -24.11 -20.80 -19.54
CA ILE A 751 -24.52 -21.53 -18.33
C ILE A 751 -23.92 -22.93 -18.35
N TYR A 752 -23.45 -23.39 -17.21
CA TYR A 752 -22.90 -24.72 -17.02
C TYR A 752 -23.53 -25.40 -15.81
N GLN A 753 -23.88 -26.68 -15.94
CA GLN A 753 -24.29 -27.55 -14.85
C GLN A 753 -23.07 -28.29 -14.29
N LEU A 754 -22.88 -28.29 -12.98
CA LEU A 754 -21.96 -29.24 -12.33
C LEU A 754 -22.58 -30.64 -12.32
N LYS A 755 -21.90 -31.63 -12.87
CA LYS A 755 -22.33 -33.03 -12.80
C LYS A 755 -22.00 -33.60 -11.42
N GLN A 756 -22.94 -33.46 -10.46
CA GLN A 756 -22.70 -33.77 -9.05
C GLN A 756 -22.10 -35.17 -8.83
N ARG A 757 -22.67 -36.20 -9.46
CA ARG A 757 -22.18 -37.59 -9.33
C ARG A 757 -20.70 -37.76 -9.73
N ALA A 758 -20.25 -37.07 -10.78
CA ALA A 758 -18.86 -37.16 -11.25
C ALA A 758 -17.91 -36.40 -10.32
N PHE A 759 -18.37 -35.26 -9.80
CA PHE A 759 -17.65 -34.49 -8.78
C PHE A 759 -17.49 -35.30 -7.48
N ASP A 760 -18.59 -35.83 -6.93
CA ASP A 760 -18.60 -36.65 -5.71
C ASP A 760 -17.69 -37.88 -5.83
N ALA A 761 -17.68 -38.52 -7.00
CA ALA A 761 -16.83 -39.67 -7.27
C ALA A 761 -15.34 -39.29 -7.24
N SER A 762 -14.98 -38.10 -7.72
CA SER A 762 -13.62 -37.55 -7.67
C SER A 762 -13.25 -37.16 -6.24
N LEU A 763 -14.15 -36.46 -5.55
CA LEU A 763 -13.98 -36.02 -4.16
C LEU A 763 -13.79 -37.20 -3.21
N LYS A 764 -14.59 -38.27 -3.36
CA LYS A 764 -14.46 -39.50 -2.57
C LYS A 764 -13.09 -40.17 -2.70
N THR A 765 -12.42 -40.04 -3.85
CA THR A 765 -11.05 -40.53 -4.02
C THR A 765 -10.07 -39.66 -3.23
N LEU A 766 -10.18 -38.33 -3.36
CA LEU A 766 -9.26 -37.38 -2.73
C LEU A 766 -9.37 -37.36 -1.20
N LYS A 767 -10.58 -37.49 -0.66
CA LYS A 767 -10.85 -37.53 0.79
C LYS A 767 -10.28 -38.74 1.53
N ARG A 768 -9.76 -39.77 0.83
CA ARG A 768 -9.18 -40.96 1.49
C ARG A 768 -7.88 -40.68 2.23
N SER A 769 -7.15 -39.64 1.80
CA SER A 769 -5.78 -39.40 2.24
C SER A 769 -5.58 -37.95 2.70
N PRO A 770 -6.35 -37.46 3.69
CA PRO A 770 -6.14 -36.12 4.23
C PRO A 770 -4.82 -36.07 4.99
N LEU A 771 -4.11 -34.93 4.92
CA LEU A 771 -3.09 -34.62 5.91
C LEU A 771 -3.79 -34.32 7.23
N LYS A 772 -3.54 -35.15 8.25
CA LYS A 772 -3.98 -34.90 9.62
C LYS A 772 -2.95 -34.01 10.30
N ILE A 773 -3.25 -32.73 10.41
CA ILE A 773 -2.38 -31.73 11.04
C ILE A 773 -2.34 -32.00 12.55
N SER A 774 -1.13 -32.17 13.10
CA SER A 774 -0.90 -32.32 14.53
C SER A 774 -0.55 -30.99 15.20
N SER A 775 0.05 -30.07 14.46
CA SER A 775 0.37 -28.72 14.92
C SER A 775 0.54 -27.81 13.71
N TYR A 776 0.09 -26.55 13.84
CA TYR A 776 0.37 -25.54 12.83
C TYR A 776 0.64 -24.17 13.46
N SER A 777 1.43 -23.40 12.74
CA SER A 777 1.57 -21.95 12.85
C SER A 777 1.63 -21.39 11.42
N SER A 778 1.66 -20.07 11.26
CA SER A 778 1.66 -19.45 9.92
C SER A 778 2.86 -19.87 9.07
N ASN A 779 4.00 -20.20 9.71
CA ASN A 779 5.24 -20.58 9.03
C ASN A 779 5.65 -22.04 9.28
N GLU A 780 4.82 -22.86 9.95
CA GLU A 780 5.13 -24.27 10.22
C GLU A 780 3.85 -25.14 10.16
N ILE A 781 3.88 -26.27 9.47
CA ILE A 781 2.77 -27.25 9.48
C ILE A 781 3.37 -28.63 9.70
N LYS A 782 2.87 -29.38 10.69
CA LYS A 782 3.26 -30.77 10.93
C LYS A 782 2.03 -31.66 10.93
N GLY A 783 2.17 -32.86 10.38
CA GLY A 783 1.06 -33.80 10.35
C GLY A 783 1.44 -35.18 9.86
N THR A 784 0.43 -36.04 9.76
CA THR A 784 0.57 -37.39 9.21
C THR A 784 -0.42 -37.62 8.09
N VAL A 785 0.01 -38.36 7.07
CA VAL A 785 -0.84 -38.74 5.94
C VAL A 785 -0.66 -40.22 5.64
N LYS A 786 -1.74 -40.88 5.22
CA LYS A 786 -1.69 -42.25 4.70
C LYS A 786 -2.08 -42.22 3.23
N LEU A 787 -1.10 -42.37 2.34
CA LEU A 787 -1.34 -42.47 0.90
C LEU A 787 -1.74 -43.89 0.50
N HIS A 788 -2.79 -43.99 -0.32
CA HIS A 788 -3.28 -45.25 -0.88
C HIS A 788 -2.72 -45.51 -2.28
N ALA A 789 -2.89 -46.72 -2.79
CA ALA A 789 -2.48 -47.09 -4.15
C ALA A 789 -3.07 -46.11 -5.19
N GLY A 790 -2.24 -45.68 -6.16
CA GLY A 790 -2.60 -44.66 -7.16
C GLY A 790 -2.41 -43.21 -6.69
N GLN A 791 -2.09 -42.97 -5.42
CA GLN A 791 -1.70 -41.66 -4.90
C GLN A 791 -0.19 -41.63 -4.66
N HIS A 792 0.51 -40.88 -5.51
CA HIS A 792 1.98 -40.78 -5.52
C HIS A 792 2.47 -39.35 -5.24
N VAL A 793 1.57 -38.49 -4.77
CA VAL A 793 1.81 -37.09 -4.48
C VAL A 793 0.99 -36.68 -3.26
N LEU A 794 1.59 -35.95 -2.34
CA LEU A 794 0.86 -35.09 -1.42
C LEU A 794 0.67 -33.74 -2.10
N MET A 795 -0.55 -33.47 -2.56
CA MET A 795 -0.93 -32.18 -3.12
C MET A 795 -1.18 -31.21 -1.99
N THR A 796 -0.78 -29.94 -2.15
CA THR A 796 -1.16 -28.87 -1.23
C THR A 796 -1.82 -27.72 -1.99
N THR A 797 -2.62 -26.91 -1.29
CA THR A 797 -3.03 -25.59 -1.78
C THR A 797 -2.24 -24.47 -1.11
N ILE A 798 -0.99 -24.75 -0.74
CA ILE A 798 -0.02 -23.77 -0.25
C ILE A 798 0.77 -23.26 -1.45
N PRO A 799 0.77 -21.94 -1.73
CA PRO A 799 1.56 -21.40 -2.82
C PRO A 799 3.05 -21.74 -2.71
N ALA A 800 3.62 -22.17 -3.83
CA ALA A 800 5.03 -22.52 -3.92
C ALA A 800 5.88 -21.24 -3.75
N ALA A 801 6.79 -21.29 -2.79
CA ALA A 801 7.78 -20.24 -2.56
C ALA A 801 9.09 -20.89 -2.14
N THR A 802 10.21 -20.33 -2.57
CA THR A 802 11.57 -20.87 -2.28
C THR A 802 11.93 -20.88 -0.80
N GLY A 803 11.25 -20.07 0.02
CA GLY A 803 11.41 -20.07 1.47
C GLY A 803 10.78 -21.27 2.18
N TRP A 804 9.95 -22.07 1.49
CA TRP A 804 9.39 -23.30 2.06
C TRP A 804 10.41 -24.43 2.01
N HIS A 805 10.49 -25.14 3.13
CA HIS A 805 11.28 -26.35 3.29
C HIS A 805 10.36 -27.47 3.76
N VAL A 806 10.57 -28.67 3.21
CA VAL A 806 9.73 -29.85 3.50
C VAL A 806 10.60 -31.00 3.99
N LYS A 807 10.13 -31.70 5.02
CA LYS A 807 10.65 -32.99 5.44
C LYS A 807 9.57 -34.06 5.35
N VAL A 808 9.95 -35.24 4.86
CA VAL A 808 9.13 -36.45 4.86
C VAL A 808 9.89 -37.51 5.62
N ASP A 809 9.29 -38.02 6.70
CA ASP A 809 9.90 -39.01 7.61
C ASP A 809 11.31 -38.58 8.08
N GLY A 810 11.44 -37.30 8.44
CA GLY A 810 12.69 -36.67 8.91
C GLY A 810 13.70 -36.31 7.81
N LYS A 811 13.49 -36.73 6.56
CA LYS A 811 14.39 -36.44 5.43
C LYS A 811 13.91 -35.23 4.64
N THR A 812 14.83 -34.31 4.33
CA THR A 812 14.52 -33.14 3.49
C THR A 812 14.14 -33.58 2.08
N VAL A 813 13.01 -33.09 1.57
CA VAL A 813 12.51 -33.34 0.22
C VAL A 813 12.29 -32.01 -0.50
N ALA A 814 12.71 -31.93 -1.76
CA ALA A 814 12.45 -30.77 -2.59
C ALA A 814 10.99 -30.82 -3.09
N PRO A 815 10.16 -29.81 -2.78
CA PRO A 815 8.83 -29.74 -3.36
C PRO A 815 8.89 -29.42 -4.86
N ARG A 816 7.83 -29.80 -5.59
CA ARG A 816 7.60 -29.40 -6.99
C ARG A 816 6.49 -28.36 -7.06
N THR A 817 6.64 -27.39 -7.95
CA THR A 817 5.57 -26.46 -8.28
C THR A 817 4.63 -27.10 -9.29
N VAL A 818 3.32 -27.06 -9.01
CA VAL A 818 2.25 -27.54 -9.91
C VAL A 818 1.23 -26.45 -10.15
N LEU A 819 0.54 -26.52 -11.29
CA LEU A 819 -0.43 -25.49 -11.73
C LEU A 819 0.18 -24.09 -11.83
N ASN A 820 1.51 -24.00 -11.91
CA ASN A 820 2.32 -22.79 -11.79
C ASN A 820 2.12 -22.02 -10.48
N THR A 821 1.52 -22.61 -9.44
CA THR A 821 1.11 -21.87 -8.24
C THR A 821 1.39 -22.62 -6.95
N PHE A 822 1.06 -23.90 -6.85
CA PHE A 822 1.08 -24.62 -5.56
C PHE A 822 2.25 -25.57 -5.43
N MET A 823 2.55 -25.89 -4.17
CA MET A 823 3.51 -26.90 -3.80
C MET A 823 2.90 -28.31 -3.85
N ALA A 824 3.63 -29.26 -4.42
CA ALA A 824 3.31 -30.68 -4.41
C ALA A 824 4.55 -31.50 -4.05
N ILE A 825 4.35 -32.57 -3.28
CA ILE A 825 5.44 -33.36 -2.72
C ILE A 825 5.30 -34.77 -3.30
N PRO A 826 6.15 -35.19 -4.25
CA PRO A 826 6.16 -36.57 -4.73
C PRO A 826 6.50 -37.54 -3.60
N MET A 827 5.65 -38.53 -3.34
CA MET A 827 5.85 -39.53 -2.29
C MET A 827 5.06 -40.80 -2.60
N ASN A 828 5.60 -41.95 -2.20
CA ASN A 828 4.98 -43.25 -2.49
C ASN A 828 3.78 -43.54 -1.57
N PRO A 829 2.89 -44.48 -1.94
CA PRO A 829 1.87 -45.00 -1.04
C PRO A 829 2.48 -45.49 0.28
N GLY A 830 1.86 -45.14 1.42
CA GLY A 830 2.43 -45.40 2.73
C GLY A 830 1.92 -44.44 3.80
N LYS A 831 2.30 -44.69 5.06
CA LYS A 831 2.12 -43.73 6.16
C LYS A 831 3.36 -42.86 6.23
N HIS A 832 3.18 -41.55 6.24
CA HIS A 832 4.27 -40.58 6.28
C HIS A 832 4.01 -39.51 7.34
N HIS A 833 5.09 -39.11 8.01
CA HIS A 833 5.12 -37.87 8.77
C HIS A 833 5.68 -36.76 7.88
N VAL A 834 5.00 -35.61 7.85
CA VAL A 834 5.38 -34.48 6.99
C VAL A 834 5.48 -33.22 7.82
N GLU A 835 6.56 -32.46 7.60
CA GLU A 835 6.83 -31.18 8.23
C GLU A 835 7.12 -30.14 7.14
N PHE A 836 6.41 -29.02 7.20
CA PHE A 836 6.64 -27.83 6.39
C PHE A 836 7.14 -26.73 7.31
N TYR A 837 8.17 -26.00 6.91
CA TYR A 837 8.53 -24.75 7.57
C TYR A 837 8.98 -23.69 6.56
N TYR A 838 8.60 -22.44 6.82
CA TYR A 838 8.94 -21.31 5.97
C TYR A 838 9.99 -20.42 6.64
N ARG A 839 11.03 -20.08 5.87
CA ARG A 839 12.04 -19.09 6.24
C ARG A 839 12.29 -18.16 5.06
N PRO A 840 12.22 -16.82 5.23
CA PRO A 840 12.51 -15.89 4.16
C PRO A 840 13.90 -16.15 3.55
N PRO A 841 14.01 -16.23 2.21
CA PRO A 841 15.29 -16.34 1.54
C PRO A 841 16.24 -15.19 1.94
N TYR A 842 17.54 -15.49 2.02
CA TYR A 842 18.59 -14.56 2.46
C TYR A 842 18.49 -13.98 3.88
N LEU A 843 17.55 -14.44 4.72
CA LEU A 843 17.45 -13.94 6.10
C LEU A 843 18.74 -14.19 6.91
N ILE A 844 19.31 -15.38 6.80
CA ILE A 844 20.55 -15.74 7.51
C ILE A 844 21.74 -14.94 6.99
N SER A 845 21.92 -14.83 5.67
CA SER A 845 22.99 -14.02 5.10
C SER A 845 22.84 -12.55 5.46
N GLY A 846 21.60 -12.03 5.46
CA GLY A 846 21.30 -10.67 5.90
C GLY A 846 21.69 -10.46 7.36
N LEU A 847 21.34 -11.39 8.24
CA LEU A 847 21.73 -11.36 9.66
C LEU A 847 23.25 -11.33 9.83
N LEU A 848 23.99 -12.18 9.11
CA LEU A 848 25.46 -12.23 9.18
C LEU A 848 26.09 -10.92 8.72
N VAL A 849 25.64 -10.35 7.60
CA VAL A 849 26.11 -9.06 7.08
C VAL A 849 25.79 -7.94 8.07
N THR A 850 24.60 -7.93 8.66
CA THR A 850 24.19 -6.97 9.69
C THR A 850 25.11 -7.04 10.91
N LEU A 851 25.36 -8.24 11.45
CA LEU A 851 26.24 -8.43 12.62
C LEU A 851 27.66 -7.95 12.33
N LEU A 852 28.23 -8.32 11.19
CA LEU A 852 29.56 -7.85 10.78
C LEU A 852 29.60 -6.32 10.65
N SER A 853 28.59 -5.72 10.03
CA SER A 853 28.51 -4.26 9.84
C SER A 853 28.38 -3.52 11.19
N LEU A 854 27.63 -4.08 12.14
CA LEU A 854 27.54 -3.54 13.51
C LEU A 854 28.88 -3.60 14.23
N ILE A 855 29.61 -4.72 14.12
CA ILE A 855 30.94 -4.88 14.73
C ILE A 855 31.92 -3.84 14.16
N ILE A 856 31.98 -3.70 12.83
CA ILE A 856 32.85 -2.73 12.16
C ILE A 856 32.49 -1.30 12.56
N THR A 857 31.19 -0.98 12.60
CA THR A 857 30.71 0.34 13.02
C THR A 857 31.09 0.64 14.47
N GLY A 858 30.88 -0.32 15.37
CA GLY A 858 31.24 -0.19 16.79
C GLY A 858 32.74 0.02 17.00
N TRP A 859 33.57 -0.73 16.26
CA TRP A 859 35.02 -0.55 16.27
C TRP A 859 35.44 0.84 15.76
N TRP A 860 34.87 1.29 14.64
CA TRP A 860 35.18 2.60 14.05
C TRP A 860 34.82 3.73 15.01
N ILE A 861 33.61 3.71 15.59
CA ILE A 861 33.18 4.73 16.57
C ILE A 861 34.12 4.75 17.79
N ARG A 862 34.50 3.57 18.33
CA ARG A 862 35.46 3.49 19.46
C ARG A 862 36.81 4.13 19.13
N LYS A 863 37.34 3.86 17.93
CA LYS A 863 38.62 4.44 17.47
C LYS A 863 38.54 5.97 17.35
N GLU A 864 37.42 6.52 16.86
CA GLU A 864 37.20 7.97 16.81
C GLU A 864 37.16 8.62 18.20
N HIS A 865 36.60 7.93 19.19
CA HIS A 865 36.59 8.39 20.58
C HIS A 865 37.99 8.36 21.21
N GLN A 866 38.76 7.28 21.02
CA GLN A 866 40.12 7.15 21.56
C GLN A 866 41.04 8.24 21.03
N GLN A 867 41.03 8.48 19.71
CA GLN A 867 41.82 9.55 19.10
C GLN A 867 41.48 10.92 19.69
N LYS A 868 40.18 11.22 19.90
CA LYS A 868 39.78 12.50 20.52
C LYS A 868 40.19 12.62 21.99
N SER A 869 40.25 11.53 22.75
CA SER A 869 40.73 11.57 24.15
C SER A 869 42.23 11.83 24.26
N ILE A 870 43.03 11.33 23.30
CA ILE A 870 44.49 11.49 23.28
C ILE A 870 44.90 12.93 22.94
N PHE A 871 44.07 13.68 22.20
CA PHE A 871 44.35 15.08 21.84
C PHE A 871 43.67 16.12 22.73
N ASN A 872 42.84 15.70 23.70
CA ASN A 872 42.16 16.58 24.67
C ASN A 872 42.73 16.47 26.10
N ASN A 873 43.65 15.53 26.32
CA ASN A 873 44.59 15.53 27.45
C ASN A 873 45.92 16.12 26.96
#